data_AF-A0A971UE44-F1
#
_entry.id   AF-A0A971UE44-F1
#
_cell.length_a   1.000
_cell.length_b   1.000
_cell.length_c   1.000
_cell.angle_alpha   90.00
_cell.angle_beta   90.00
_cell.angle_gamma   90.00
#
_symmetry.space_group_name_H-M   'P 1'
#
loop_
_entity.id
_entity.type
_entity.pdbx_description
1 polymer ?
#
loop_
_entity_poly.entity_id
_entity_poly.type
_entity_poly.pdbx_seq_one_letter_code
_entity_poly.pdbx_strand_id
1 'polypeptide(L)'
;MGETRRGLAGWSAATVLVSAFLLFQVQPMVSKMILPWFGGSPSVWTMCMLFFQAVLLAGYSYAHALERVPRTRVAGLVHLGLLASAVVILLLLPILPAPAWKPPDSARPQLRILTLLAAHVGLPYFLLSASAPLVQAWYSRAFHGRVPYRFYALSNLGSLSALLSYPFLIEPAFDLRSQSTLWSCGFLAFALLTGGLALIMALWNLPAAHRVEAGSAVPARPTPVRHFLLWLLLPAFSTMSLLAITNQICQDVAVVPFLWIAPLSLYLITYIICFDAERWYRRVVTSVLTLAVTFVIAALLVPDHFEPVLRRFGLPAELPDVMDNLALESSVYLAALFLICMLCHGELVRIKPGSQHLTLFYLLIAAGGVLGGLFVALACPRLFTALIEVNICLIGGALLAACILLQAWWGRERRWASWWYALASLPLTIGRDLTLSVFRRRDLHSALARQQQVVRKLHLIQRRRKWRTLWSLVLPLPFLAALLLVIAIPRYVDYSNQLVARRNFYGVLSVKEYGGLESGDLRRNLYNGRILHGVQLMTPDRRRMPTTYYVPSSGVGLALVNLAVSGPLRVAAVGLGTGTIAAYGQQGDYYCFYEINPEVEAIARQFFTYLTDCPATVEVKLGDARLSMEQEALSQDYDVIALDAFSGDAIPAHLLTVEAFAVYLRHLKPTGVIAVHTSNRHLDLQPIVALIARCYRMQAVGVNVVDAEGVGDSASEWLLLTRNQEFLQTPAVVDGSWPLDPPDPAIHVWTDQYSNLFQILTAREKWRNTWATWRQKWGIAQSPGD
;
A
#
# COMPACT_ATOMS: atom_id res chain seq x y z
N MET A 1 41.13 3.43 -28.50
CA MET A 1 39.98 2.54 -28.21
C MET A 1 39.69 2.39 -26.71
N GLY A 2 40.66 2.05 -25.85
CA GLY A 2 40.39 1.83 -24.40
C GLY A 2 39.76 3.00 -23.65
N GLU A 3 40.19 4.24 -23.91
CA GLU A 3 39.64 5.45 -23.29
C GLU A 3 38.24 5.81 -23.79
N THR A 4 38.02 5.77 -25.10
CA THR A 4 36.71 5.97 -25.73
C THR A 4 35.67 4.99 -25.19
N ARG A 5 36.11 3.74 -24.90
CA ARG A 5 35.28 2.70 -24.31
C ARG A 5 34.92 2.98 -22.85
N ARG A 6 35.86 3.48 -22.04
CA ARG A 6 35.62 3.87 -20.64
C ARG A 6 34.69 5.08 -20.55
N GLY A 7 34.87 6.08 -21.42
CA GLY A 7 34.02 7.27 -21.49
C GLY A 7 32.57 6.94 -21.84
N LEU A 8 32.33 6.11 -22.85
CA LEU A 8 30.97 5.71 -23.24
C LEU A 8 30.27 4.88 -22.15
N ALA A 9 30.99 3.99 -21.47
CA ALA A 9 30.44 3.22 -20.35
C ALA A 9 30.02 4.12 -19.18
N GLY A 10 30.83 5.11 -18.81
CA GLY A 10 30.50 6.08 -17.77
C GLY A 10 29.28 6.94 -18.12
N TRP A 11 29.21 7.44 -19.36
CA TRP A 11 28.07 8.23 -19.83
C TRP A 11 26.78 7.40 -19.90
N SER A 12 26.85 6.16 -20.42
CA SER A 12 25.71 5.24 -20.38
C SER A 12 25.23 4.96 -18.96
N ALA A 13 26.16 4.73 -18.02
CA ALA A 13 25.84 4.51 -16.62
C ALA A 13 25.14 5.73 -15.99
N ALA A 14 25.67 6.94 -16.21
CA ALA A 14 25.07 8.19 -15.73
C ALA A 14 23.66 8.40 -16.30
N THR A 15 23.48 8.17 -17.61
CA THR A 15 22.18 8.32 -18.28
C THR A 15 21.14 7.37 -17.68
N VAL A 16 21.50 6.10 -17.49
CA VAL A 16 20.61 5.08 -16.89
C VAL A 16 20.26 5.41 -15.45
N LEU A 17 21.23 5.86 -14.65
CA LEU A 17 21.02 6.23 -13.25
C LEU A 17 20.09 7.44 -13.14
N VAL A 18 20.38 8.53 -13.88
CA VAL A 18 19.56 9.75 -13.85
C VAL A 18 18.16 9.47 -14.38
N SER A 19 18.03 8.70 -15.47
CA SER A 19 16.71 8.35 -16.01
C SER A 19 15.87 7.57 -15.00
N ALA A 20 16.47 6.58 -14.33
CA ALA A 20 15.78 5.75 -13.34
C ALA A 20 15.43 6.52 -12.07
N PHE A 21 16.30 7.42 -11.63
CA PHE A 21 16.06 8.30 -10.50
C PHE A 21 14.84 9.19 -10.77
N LEU A 22 14.83 9.93 -11.89
CA LEU A 22 13.72 10.81 -12.25
C LEU A 22 12.41 10.03 -12.46
N LEU A 23 12.49 8.85 -13.09
CA LEU A 23 11.33 7.98 -13.32
C LEU A 23 10.66 7.53 -12.03
N PHE A 24 11.43 7.29 -10.96
CA PHE A 24 10.85 6.92 -9.66
C PHE A 24 10.49 8.14 -8.80
N GLN A 25 11.19 9.26 -8.94
CA GLN A 25 10.91 10.48 -8.17
C GLN A 25 9.56 11.11 -8.51
N VAL A 26 9.17 11.07 -9.79
CA VAL A 26 7.92 11.72 -10.25
C VAL A 26 6.66 11.03 -9.74
N GLN A 27 6.73 9.74 -9.42
CA GLN A 27 5.56 8.93 -9.05
C GLN A 27 4.94 9.38 -7.71
N PRO A 28 5.68 9.43 -6.58
CA PRO A 28 5.14 9.95 -5.33
C PRO A 28 4.82 11.45 -5.41
N MET A 29 5.60 12.24 -6.17
CA MET A 29 5.36 13.67 -6.39
C MET A 29 3.98 13.93 -6.98
N VAL A 30 3.69 13.32 -8.12
CA VAL A 30 2.43 13.55 -8.85
C VAL A 30 1.26 12.90 -8.13
N SER A 31 1.46 11.73 -7.53
CA SER A 31 0.42 11.09 -6.72
C SER A 31 -0.02 11.98 -5.57
N LYS A 32 0.93 12.64 -4.90
CA LYS A 32 0.65 13.61 -3.83
C LYS A 32 -0.08 14.86 -4.35
N MET A 33 0.27 15.36 -5.54
CA MET A 33 -0.40 16.51 -6.16
C MET A 33 -1.88 16.24 -6.45
N ILE A 34 -2.22 15.03 -6.88
CA ILE A 34 -3.60 14.71 -7.30
C ILE A 34 -4.45 14.07 -6.19
N LEU A 35 -3.83 13.54 -5.12
CA LEU A 35 -4.55 12.92 -4.01
C LEU A 35 -5.67 13.80 -3.44
N PRO A 36 -5.48 15.12 -3.23
CA PRO A 36 -6.54 16.03 -2.77
C PRO A 36 -7.79 16.08 -3.65
N TRP A 37 -7.68 15.70 -4.93
CA TRP A 37 -8.78 15.82 -5.89
C TRP A 37 -9.58 14.54 -6.03
N PHE A 38 -8.98 13.38 -5.74
CA PHE A 38 -9.60 12.07 -5.94
C PHE A 38 -9.85 11.30 -4.63
N GLY A 39 -9.56 11.94 -3.49
CA GLY A 39 -9.68 11.38 -2.15
C GLY A 39 -8.41 10.65 -1.69
N GLY A 40 -8.21 10.57 -0.38
CA GLY A 40 -7.04 9.95 0.28
C GLY A 40 -6.97 8.42 0.22
N SER A 41 -7.57 7.78 -0.79
CA SER A 41 -7.69 6.31 -0.84
C SER A 41 -6.46 5.61 -1.45
N PRO A 42 -6.20 4.33 -1.14
CA PRO A 42 -5.09 3.56 -1.73
C PRO A 42 -5.26 3.36 -3.24
N SER A 43 -6.49 3.51 -3.73
CA SER A 43 -6.84 3.26 -5.12
C SER A 43 -6.30 4.35 -6.06
N VAL A 44 -6.16 5.60 -5.60
CA VAL A 44 -5.54 6.67 -6.40
C VAL A 44 -4.12 6.28 -6.78
N TRP A 45 -3.33 5.82 -5.80
CA TRP A 45 -1.99 5.32 -6.05
C TRP A 45 -1.97 4.07 -6.91
N THR A 46 -2.87 3.13 -6.66
CA THR A 46 -2.98 1.92 -7.48
C THR A 46 -3.21 2.29 -8.96
N MET A 47 -4.00 3.33 -9.23
CA MET A 47 -4.19 3.86 -10.58
C MET A 47 -2.95 4.57 -11.13
N CYS A 48 -2.24 5.35 -10.31
CA CYS A 48 -0.94 5.93 -10.69
C CYS A 48 0.07 4.85 -11.08
N MET A 49 0.20 3.80 -10.25
CA MET A 49 1.07 2.65 -10.51
C MET A 49 0.69 1.95 -11.80
N LEU A 50 -0.60 1.71 -12.04
CA LEU A 50 -1.06 1.11 -13.29
C LEU A 50 -0.67 1.96 -14.50
N PHE A 51 -0.87 3.28 -14.44
CA PHE A 51 -0.45 4.21 -15.49
C PHE A 51 1.07 4.12 -15.73
N PHE A 52 1.86 4.25 -14.68
CA PHE A 52 3.31 4.22 -14.76
C PHE A 52 3.83 2.89 -15.31
N GLN A 53 3.25 1.76 -14.91
CA GLN A 53 3.57 0.44 -15.47
C GLN A 53 3.20 0.34 -16.95
N ALA A 54 2.05 0.87 -17.36
CA ALA A 54 1.63 0.86 -18.77
C ALA A 54 2.54 1.73 -19.64
N VAL A 55 2.93 2.92 -19.18
CA VAL A 55 3.85 3.80 -19.91
C VAL A 55 5.29 3.25 -19.87
N LEU A 56 5.69 2.55 -18.81
CA LEU A 56 6.94 1.80 -18.76
C LEU A 56 6.99 0.73 -19.86
N LEU A 57 5.92 -0.06 -19.97
CA LEU A 57 5.76 -1.05 -21.03
C LEU A 57 5.78 -0.42 -22.42
N ALA A 58 5.12 0.74 -22.60
CA ALA A 58 5.15 1.47 -23.87
C ALA A 58 6.57 1.93 -24.23
N GLY A 59 7.33 2.49 -23.27
CA GLY A 59 8.72 2.90 -23.50
C GLY A 59 9.65 1.72 -23.81
N TYR A 60 9.45 0.57 -23.16
CA TYR A 60 10.19 -0.65 -23.45
C TYR A 60 9.85 -1.22 -24.83
N SER A 61 8.57 -1.15 -25.21
CA SER A 61 8.09 -1.54 -26.55
C SER A 61 8.71 -0.64 -27.62
N TYR A 62 8.77 0.66 -27.37
CA TYR A 62 9.46 1.63 -28.22
C TYR A 62 10.95 1.32 -28.34
N ALA A 63 11.66 1.07 -27.24
CA ALA A 63 13.07 0.71 -27.27
C ALA A 63 13.31 -0.59 -28.07
N HIS A 64 12.43 -1.58 -27.93
CA HIS A 64 12.48 -2.83 -28.68
C HIS A 64 12.23 -2.62 -30.19
N ALA A 65 11.24 -1.79 -30.55
CA ALA A 65 10.96 -1.45 -31.94
C ALA A 65 12.13 -0.67 -32.57
N LEU A 66 12.68 0.30 -31.84
CA LEU A 66 13.79 1.14 -32.30
C LEU A 66 15.08 0.34 -32.49
N GLU A 67 15.30 -0.69 -31.67
CA GLU A 67 16.44 -1.60 -31.79
C GLU A 67 16.37 -2.48 -33.04
N ARG A 68 15.20 -2.66 -33.66
CA ARG A 68 15.07 -3.38 -34.94
C ARG A 68 15.40 -2.51 -36.15
N VAL A 69 15.53 -1.20 -35.97
CA VAL A 69 15.90 -0.29 -37.05
C VAL A 69 17.31 -0.66 -37.57
N PRO A 70 17.51 -0.82 -38.89
CA PRO A 70 18.74 -1.37 -39.45
C PRO A 70 20.01 -0.58 -39.13
N ARG A 71 19.87 0.75 -38.96
CA ARG A 71 20.97 1.69 -38.76
C ARG A 71 20.69 2.61 -37.58
N THR A 72 21.70 2.85 -36.76
CA THR A 72 21.57 3.73 -35.59
C THR A 72 21.32 5.19 -35.96
N ARG A 73 21.62 5.63 -37.19
CA ARG A 73 21.32 7.00 -37.67
C ARG A 73 19.84 7.36 -37.56
N VAL A 74 18.97 6.51 -38.12
CA VAL A 74 17.52 6.75 -38.09
C VAL A 74 17.00 6.62 -36.66
N ALA A 75 17.44 5.58 -35.94
CA ALA A 75 17.05 5.36 -34.55
C ALA A 75 17.39 6.56 -33.64
N GLY A 76 18.60 7.11 -33.75
CA GLY A 76 19.03 8.26 -32.97
C GLY A 76 18.26 9.54 -33.32
N LEU A 77 18.01 9.81 -34.60
CA LEU A 77 17.22 10.98 -35.03
C LEU A 77 15.76 10.92 -34.57
N VAL A 78 15.13 9.74 -34.64
CA VAL A 78 13.77 9.54 -34.10
C VAL A 78 13.73 9.82 -32.60
N HIS A 79 14.71 9.30 -31.85
CA HIS A 79 14.77 9.53 -30.41
C HIS A 79 15.03 11.00 -30.06
N LEU A 80 15.89 11.69 -30.81
CA LEU A 80 16.15 13.13 -30.66
C LEU A 80 14.90 13.96 -30.93
N GLY A 81 14.13 13.64 -31.96
CA GLY A 81 12.87 14.33 -32.26
C GLY A 81 11.83 14.18 -31.14
N LEU A 82 11.66 12.96 -30.63
CA LEU A 82 10.77 12.71 -29.48
C LEU A 82 11.25 13.46 -28.22
N LEU A 83 12.55 13.47 -27.97
CA LEU A 83 13.13 14.18 -26.83
C LEU A 83 12.91 15.68 -26.90
N ALA A 84 13.10 16.29 -28.08
CA ALA A 84 12.79 17.70 -28.31
C ALA A 84 11.31 17.99 -28.07
N SER A 85 10.40 17.13 -28.55
CA SER A 85 8.96 17.30 -28.30
C SER A 85 8.60 17.22 -26.82
N ALA A 86 9.25 16.35 -26.05
CA ALA A 86 9.03 16.23 -24.61
C ALA A 86 9.52 17.46 -23.84
N VAL A 87 10.67 18.03 -24.24
CA VAL A 87 11.16 19.29 -23.68
C VAL A 87 10.20 20.43 -23.98
N VAL A 88 9.70 20.54 -25.21
CA VAL A 88 8.71 21.57 -25.58
C VAL A 88 7.42 21.40 -24.78
N ILE A 89 6.88 20.19 -24.67
CA ILE A 89 5.68 19.92 -23.87
C ILE A 89 5.90 20.30 -22.41
N LEU A 90 7.05 19.96 -21.82
CA LEU A 90 7.37 20.31 -20.44
C LEU A 90 7.45 21.82 -20.21
N LEU A 91 7.93 22.59 -21.20
CA LEU A 91 7.97 24.05 -21.15
C LEU A 91 6.58 24.69 -21.29
N LEU A 92 5.69 24.08 -22.07
CA LEU A 92 4.33 24.58 -22.33
C LEU A 92 3.32 24.14 -21.26
N LEU A 93 3.52 22.96 -20.68
CA LEU A 93 2.62 22.33 -19.73
C LEU A 93 3.43 21.87 -18.49
N PRO A 94 3.42 22.67 -17.41
CA PRO A 94 4.09 22.32 -16.16
C PRO A 94 3.55 20.99 -15.61
N ILE A 95 4.39 20.25 -14.88
CA ILE A 95 4.00 18.96 -14.28
C ILE A 95 2.90 19.16 -13.23
N LEU A 96 2.95 20.28 -12.50
CA LEU A 96 1.92 20.68 -11.55
C LEU A 96 0.59 20.93 -12.31
N PRO A 97 -0.44 20.06 -12.15
CA PRO A 97 -1.65 20.18 -12.94
C PRO A 97 -2.47 21.41 -12.53
N ALA A 98 -3.15 22.04 -13.50
CA ALA A 98 -4.01 23.18 -13.23
C ALA A 98 -5.31 22.77 -12.49
N PRO A 99 -5.91 23.65 -11.66
CA PRO A 99 -7.15 23.36 -10.93
C PRO A 99 -8.34 22.94 -11.80
N ALA A 100 -8.35 23.29 -13.09
CA ALA A 100 -9.36 22.85 -14.07
C ALA A 100 -9.45 21.32 -14.23
N TRP A 101 -8.45 20.56 -13.75
CA TRP A 101 -8.45 19.10 -13.77
C TRP A 101 -9.19 18.45 -12.60
N LYS A 102 -9.54 19.21 -11.55
CA LYS A 102 -10.38 18.74 -10.43
C LYS A 102 -11.64 18.04 -10.99
N PRO A 103 -12.05 16.89 -10.44
CA PRO A 103 -13.23 16.21 -10.92
C PRO A 103 -14.47 17.05 -10.60
N PRO A 104 -15.36 17.28 -11.57
CA PRO A 104 -16.63 17.96 -11.32
C PRO A 104 -17.62 17.06 -10.57
N ASP A 105 -17.51 15.74 -10.76
CA ASP A 105 -18.35 14.72 -10.14
C ASP A 105 -17.55 13.46 -9.75
N SER A 106 -18.14 12.58 -8.93
CA SER A 106 -17.52 11.32 -8.47
C SER A 106 -17.68 10.16 -9.48
N ALA A 107 -18.24 10.40 -10.66
CA ALA A 107 -18.75 9.33 -11.52
C ALA A 107 -17.66 8.43 -12.13
N ARG A 108 -16.44 8.93 -12.41
CA ARG A 108 -15.34 8.16 -13.05
C ARG A 108 -13.92 8.63 -12.65
N PRO A 109 -13.51 8.52 -11.37
CA PRO A 109 -12.20 9.00 -10.92
C PRO A 109 -11.04 8.31 -11.64
N GLN A 110 -11.18 7.02 -12.00
CA GLN A 110 -10.11 6.24 -12.62
C GLN A 110 -9.69 6.80 -13.99
N LEU A 111 -10.65 7.10 -14.86
CA LEU A 111 -10.37 7.60 -16.21
C LEU A 111 -9.78 9.02 -16.15
N ARG A 112 -10.25 9.85 -15.22
CA ARG A 112 -9.75 11.22 -15.03
C ARG A 112 -8.30 11.23 -14.56
N ILE A 113 -7.93 10.36 -13.61
CA ILE A 113 -6.52 10.17 -13.18
C ILE A 113 -5.66 9.77 -14.37
N LEU A 114 -6.06 8.75 -15.14
CA LEU A 114 -5.28 8.26 -16.29
C LEU A 114 -5.07 9.34 -17.36
N THR A 115 -6.12 10.12 -17.68
CA THR A 115 -6.04 11.20 -18.67
C THR A 115 -5.20 12.39 -18.20
N LEU A 116 -5.32 12.76 -16.92
CA LEU A 116 -4.48 13.80 -16.30
C LEU A 116 -2.99 13.41 -16.37
N LEU A 117 -2.65 12.19 -15.94
CA LEU A 117 -1.28 11.68 -15.95
C LEU A 117 -0.72 11.57 -17.38
N ALA A 118 -1.54 11.10 -18.32
CA ALA A 118 -1.15 11.02 -19.73
C ALA A 118 -0.78 12.39 -20.31
N ALA A 119 -1.55 13.44 -19.95
CA ALA A 119 -1.32 14.79 -20.44
C ALA A 119 -0.05 15.44 -19.87
N HIS A 120 0.19 15.36 -18.55
CA HIS A 120 1.24 16.14 -17.88
C HIS A 120 2.57 15.39 -17.75
N VAL A 121 2.54 14.07 -17.63
CA VAL A 121 3.71 13.26 -17.27
C VAL A 121 3.99 12.16 -18.29
N GLY A 122 3.02 11.81 -19.13
CA GLY A 122 3.08 10.66 -20.04
C GLY A 122 4.30 10.65 -20.95
N LEU A 123 4.54 11.71 -21.73
CA LEU A 123 5.65 11.74 -22.69
C LEU A 123 7.04 11.82 -22.00
N PRO A 124 7.28 12.69 -21.00
CA PRO A 124 8.53 12.66 -20.24
C PRO A 124 8.80 11.29 -19.61
N TYR A 125 7.79 10.68 -18.98
CA TYR A 125 7.91 9.37 -18.35
C TYR A 125 8.20 8.26 -19.38
N PHE A 126 7.55 8.30 -20.54
CA PHE A 126 7.79 7.37 -21.65
C PHE A 126 9.23 7.39 -22.14
N LEU A 127 9.87 8.56 -22.21
CA LEU A 127 11.27 8.67 -22.63
C LEU A 127 12.24 8.20 -21.54
N LEU A 128 11.95 8.54 -20.27
CA LEU A 128 12.72 8.04 -19.14
C LEU A 128 12.65 6.50 -19.09
N SER A 129 11.47 5.90 -19.32
CA SER A 129 11.28 4.46 -19.27
C SER A 129 11.98 3.74 -20.42
N ALA A 130 11.99 4.31 -21.62
CA ALA A 130 12.71 3.74 -22.77
C ALA A 130 14.24 3.69 -22.58
N SER A 131 14.80 4.52 -21.69
CA SER A 131 16.23 4.81 -21.63
C SER A 131 17.08 3.61 -21.23
N ALA A 132 16.69 2.85 -20.20
CA ALA A 132 17.51 1.74 -19.72
C ALA A 132 17.68 0.62 -20.78
N PRO A 133 16.61 0.09 -21.42
CA PRO A 133 16.77 -0.87 -22.50
C PRO A 133 17.49 -0.29 -23.73
N LEU A 134 17.22 0.97 -24.07
CA LEU A 134 17.79 1.60 -25.28
C LEU A 134 19.29 1.85 -25.16
N VAL A 135 19.74 2.39 -24.02
CA VAL A 135 21.17 2.61 -23.74
C VAL A 135 21.92 1.27 -23.70
N GLN A 136 21.33 0.22 -23.11
CA GLN A 136 21.92 -1.12 -23.13
C GLN A 136 22.02 -1.70 -24.54
N ALA A 137 21.00 -1.49 -25.39
CA ALA A 137 21.02 -1.91 -26.79
C ALA A 137 22.10 -1.17 -27.59
N TRP A 138 22.21 0.16 -27.44
CA TRP A 138 23.26 0.96 -28.06
C TRP A 138 24.65 0.53 -27.61
N TYR A 139 24.83 0.27 -26.32
CA TYR A 139 26.08 -0.27 -25.78
C TYR A 139 26.40 -1.64 -26.39
N SER A 140 25.44 -2.57 -26.44
CA SER A 140 25.67 -3.89 -27.05
C SER A 140 26.08 -3.80 -28.53
N ARG A 141 25.45 -2.88 -29.30
CA ARG A 141 25.81 -2.58 -30.69
C ARG A 141 27.22 -2.01 -30.83
N ALA A 142 27.62 -1.09 -29.96
CA ALA A 142 28.95 -0.46 -29.99
C ALA A 142 30.09 -1.42 -29.59
N PHE A 143 29.79 -2.48 -28.84
CA PHE A 143 30.79 -3.37 -28.22
C PHE A 143 30.63 -4.86 -28.59
N HIS A 144 30.17 -5.15 -29.81
CA HIS A 144 30.10 -6.52 -30.37
C HIS A 144 29.34 -7.53 -29.48
N GLY A 145 28.12 -7.19 -29.06
CA GLY A 145 27.22 -8.15 -28.39
C GLY A 145 27.48 -8.33 -26.89
N ARG A 146 28.43 -7.61 -26.28
CA ARG A 146 28.58 -7.60 -24.81
C ARG A 146 27.32 -7.03 -24.16
N VAL A 147 26.70 -7.81 -23.27
CA VAL A 147 25.47 -7.42 -22.59
C VAL A 147 25.78 -6.86 -21.20
N PRO A 148 25.53 -5.56 -20.94
CA PRO A 148 25.83 -4.95 -19.67
C PRO A 148 24.68 -5.13 -18.67
N TYR A 149 24.35 -6.37 -18.27
CA TYR A 149 23.26 -6.65 -17.32
C TYR A 149 23.36 -5.87 -16.00
N ARG A 150 24.57 -5.45 -15.61
CA ARG A 150 24.81 -4.56 -14.46
C ARG A 150 24.18 -3.17 -14.61
N PHE A 151 23.94 -2.68 -15.82
CA PHE A 151 23.18 -1.43 -16.02
C PHE A 151 21.73 -1.57 -15.55
N TYR A 152 21.17 -2.79 -15.56
CA TYR A 152 19.86 -3.02 -14.96
C TYR A 152 19.90 -2.93 -13.44
N ALA A 153 20.93 -3.49 -12.79
CA ALA A 153 21.14 -3.31 -11.35
C ALA A 153 21.37 -1.83 -10.99
N LEU A 154 22.16 -1.10 -11.81
CA LEU A 154 22.38 0.34 -11.63
C LEU A 154 21.09 1.16 -11.80
N SER A 155 20.25 0.81 -12.77
CA SER A 155 18.93 1.42 -12.95
C SER A 155 18.08 1.24 -11.69
N ASN A 156 18.00 0.02 -11.16
CA ASN A 156 17.23 -0.25 -9.94
C ASN A 156 17.83 0.45 -8.70
N LEU A 157 19.16 0.63 -8.65
CA LEU A 157 19.80 1.43 -7.62
C LEU A 157 19.36 2.91 -7.71
N GLY A 158 19.35 3.49 -8.92
CA GLY A 158 18.82 4.84 -9.14
C GLY A 158 17.35 4.98 -8.72
N SER A 159 16.53 3.97 -9.06
CA SER A 159 15.12 3.88 -8.63
C SER A 159 14.97 3.82 -7.10
N LEU A 160 15.80 3.02 -6.42
CA LEU A 160 15.81 2.90 -4.96
C LEU A 160 16.26 4.20 -4.30
N SER A 161 17.29 4.86 -4.83
CA SER A 161 17.76 6.15 -4.34
C SER A 161 16.68 7.23 -4.44
N ALA A 162 15.94 7.29 -5.55
CA ALA A 162 14.81 8.20 -5.69
C ALA A 162 13.71 7.91 -4.67
N LEU A 163 13.31 6.64 -4.58
CA LEU A 163 12.27 6.18 -3.66
C LEU A 163 12.57 6.55 -2.20
N LEU A 164 13.81 6.38 -1.75
CA LEU A 164 14.23 6.74 -0.40
C LEU A 164 14.42 8.26 -0.24
N SER A 165 14.93 8.95 -1.26
CA SER A 165 15.16 10.40 -1.16
C SER A 165 13.85 11.19 -1.06
N TYR A 166 12.75 10.70 -1.63
CA TYR A 166 11.49 11.45 -1.66
C TYR A 166 10.95 11.80 -0.26
N PRO A 167 10.60 10.85 0.63
CA PRO A 167 10.03 11.19 1.95
C PRO A 167 11.04 11.81 2.92
N PHE A 168 12.33 11.48 2.78
CA PHE A 168 13.33 11.79 3.81
C PHE A 168 14.15 13.03 3.50
N LEU A 169 14.26 13.42 2.21
CA LEU A 169 15.06 14.57 1.79
C LEU A 169 14.23 15.58 1.01
N ILE A 170 13.41 15.13 0.05
CA ILE A 170 12.72 16.05 -0.87
C ILE A 170 11.44 16.62 -0.26
N GLU A 171 10.59 15.76 0.31
CA GLU A 171 9.32 16.16 0.93
C GLU A 171 9.49 17.09 2.14
N PRO A 172 10.47 16.89 3.05
CA PRO A 172 10.69 17.81 4.16
C PRO A 172 11.30 19.15 3.74
N ALA A 173 12.06 19.18 2.63
CA ALA A 173 12.85 20.35 2.25
C ALA A 173 12.15 21.26 1.23
N PHE A 174 11.21 20.74 0.43
CA PHE A 174 10.65 21.46 -0.72
C PHE A 174 9.13 21.32 -0.80
N ASP A 175 8.45 22.42 -1.16
CA ASP A 175 7.04 22.41 -1.54
C ASP A 175 6.83 21.76 -2.92
N LEU A 176 5.58 21.37 -3.24
CA LEU A 176 5.26 20.67 -4.49
C LEU A 176 5.66 21.46 -5.76
N ARG A 177 5.60 22.81 -5.71
CA ARG A 177 6.03 23.67 -6.82
C ARG A 177 7.53 23.61 -7.05
N SER A 178 8.33 23.71 -5.98
CA SER A 178 9.80 23.60 -6.07
C SER A 178 10.21 22.20 -6.51
N GLN A 179 9.54 21.16 -6.01
CA GLN A 179 9.75 19.78 -6.46
C GLN A 179 9.51 19.62 -7.97
N SER A 180 8.40 20.14 -8.49
CA SER A 180 8.08 20.13 -9.92
C SER A 180 9.15 20.84 -10.76
N THR A 181 9.65 21.97 -10.28
CA THR A 181 10.69 22.75 -10.97
C THR A 181 12.02 22.01 -10.98
N LEU A 182 12.45 21.49 -9.82
CA LEU A 182 13.69 20.73 -9.68
C LEU A 182 13.68 19.47 -10.55
N TRP A 183 12.54 18.75 -10.58
CA TRP A 183 12.38 17.59 -11.45
C TRP A 183 12.46 17.97 -12.92
N SER A 184 11.85 19.08 -13.32
CA SER A 184 11.89 19.58 -14.70
C SER A 184 13.31 19.94 -15.14
N CYS A 185 14.10 20.59 -14.27
CA CYS A 185 15.52 20.82 -14.49
C CYS A 185 16.30 19.49 -14.61
N GLY A 186 15.98 18.52 -13.75
CA GLY A 186 16.55 17.17 -13.85
C GLY A 186 16.24 16.50 -15.18
N PHE A 187 15.02 16.63 -15.69
CA PHE A 187 14.62 16.10 -16.99
C PHE A 187 15.38 16.76 -18.15
N LEU A 188 15.64 18.08 -18.09
CA LEU A 188 16.49 18.76 -19.07
C LEU A 188 17.92 18.21 -19.04
N ALA A 189 18.50 17.98 -17.86
CA ALA A 189 19.82 17.36 -17.74
C ALA A 189 19.84 15.94 -18.31
N PHE A 190 18.81 15.13 -18.04
CA PHE A 190 18.60 13.83 -18.67
C PHE A 190 18.52 13.94 -20.20
N ALA A 191 17.78 14.91 -20.73
CA ALA A 191 17.62 15.13 -22.16
C ALA A 191 18.98 15.45 -22.83
N LEU A 192 19.82 16.25 -22.20
CA LEU A 192 21.18 16.50 -22.69
C LEU A 192 22.04 15.22 -22.70
N LEU A 193 21.97 14.42 -21.63
CA LEU A 193 22.73 13.17 -21.51
C LEU A 193 22.31 12.15 -22.57
N THR A 194 21.01 11.81 -22.64
CA THR A 194 20.52 10.81 -23.60
C THR A 194 20.55 11.32 -25.03
N GLY A 195 20.32 12.63 -25.24
CA GLY A 195 20.42 13.28 -26.55
C GLY A 195 21.83 13.21 -27.11
N GLY A 196 22.85 13.47 -26.28
CA GLY A 196 24.24 13.31 -26.69
C GLY A 196 24.60 11.87 -27.07
N LEU A 197 24.14 10.87 -26.30
CA LEU A 197 24.31 9.46 -26.67
C LEU A 197 23.59 9.12 -27.98
N ALA A 198 22.35 9.57 -28.16
CA ALA A 198 21.58 9.35 -29.38
C ALA A 198 22.24 9.98 -30.61
N LEU A 199 22.82 11.18 -30.46
CA LEU A 199 23.59 11.85 -31.49
C LEU A 199 24.86 11.08 -31.85
N ILE A 200 25.64 10.63 -30.87
CA ILE A 200 26.83 9.79 -31.10
C ILE A 200 26.46 8.52 -31.85
N MET A 201 25.40 7.82 -31.40
CA MET A 201 24.91 6.63 -32.09
C MET A 201 24.46 6.96 -33.52
N ALA A 202 23.83 8.11 -33.74
CA ALA A 202 23.40 8.52 -35.07
C ALA A 202 24.57 8.80 -36.01
N LEU A 203 25.63 9.45 -35.50
CA LEU A 203 26.85 9.77 -36.22
C LEU A 203 27.66 8.51 -36.56
N TRP A 204 27.76 7.55 -35.64
CA TRP A 204 28.49 6.29 -35.85
C TRP A 204 27.78 5.35 -36.84
N ASN A 205 26.47 5.51 -37.05
CA ASN A 205 25.69 4.80 -38.06
C ASN A 205 25.93 3.27 -38.08
N LEU A 206 25.98 2.66 -36.89
CA LEU A 206 26.23 1.25 -36.69
C LEU A 206 25.07 0.39 -37.23
N PRO A 207 25.37 -0.79 -37.81
CA PRO A 207 24.36 -1.75 -38.25
C PRO A 207 23.67 -2.43 -37.05
N ALA A 208 22.51 -3.04 -37.31
CA ALA A 208 21.80 -3.82 -36.30
C ALA A 208 22.58 -5.05 -35.79
N ALA A 209 22.51 -5.32 -34.48
CA ALA A 209 23.26 -6.39 -33.82
C ALA A 209 23.03 -7.78 -34.46
N HIS A 210 21.79 -8.09 -34.81
CA HIS A 210 21.41 -9.36 -35.47
C HIS A 210 22.04 -9.54 -36.87
N ARG A 211 22.38 -8.46 -37.58
CA ARG A 211 23.11 -8.55 -38.86
C ARG A 211 24.60 -8.81 -38.68
N VAL A 212 25.17 -8.45 -37.53
CA VAL A 212 26.58 -8.71 -37.21
C VAL A 212 26.78 -10.18 -36.80
N GLU A 213 25.85 -10.75 -36.04
CA GLU A 213 25.90 -12.16 -35.64
C GLU A 213 25.58 -13.14 -36.79
N ALA A 214 24.77 -12.73 -37.78
CA ALA A 214 24.54 -13.53 -38.99
C ALA A 214 25.82 -13.82 -39.81
N GLY A 215 26.89 -13.05 -39.59
CA GLY A 215 28.22 -13.29 -40.16
C GLY A 215 29.13 -14.18 -39.31
N SER A 216 28.70 -14.62 -38.12
CA SER A 216 29.46 -15.49 -37.22
C SER A 216 29.07 -16.96 -37.43
N ALA A 217 30.06 -17.84 -37.62
CA ALA A 217 29.87 -19.22 -38.09
C ALA A 217 29.27 -20.21 -37.06
N VAL A 218 28.81 -19.75 -35.89
CA VAL A 218 28.24 -20.62 -34.84
C VAL A 218 26.76 -20.30 -34.65
N PRO A 219 25.83 -21.16 -35.07
CA PRO A 219 24.41 -20.94 -34.83
C PRO A 219 24.11 -20.96 -33.33
N ALA A 220 23.53 -19.87 -32.83
CA ALA A 220 23.06 -19.79 -31.44
C ALA A 220 21.98 -20.85 -31.20
N ARG A 221 22.05 -21.54 -30.05
CA ARG A 221 21.02 -22.52 -29.68
C ARG A 221 19.66 -21.80 -29.55
N PRO A 222 18.58 -22.36 -30.12
CA PRO A 222 17.26 -21.74 -30.03
C PRO A 222 16.80 -21.66 -28.57
N THR A 223 16.32 -20.48 -28.16
CA THR A 223 15.79 -20.27 -26.82
C THR A 223 14.46 -21.03 -26.68
N PRO A 224 14.28 -21.93 -25.69
CA PRO A 224 13.04 -22.70 -25.57
C PRO A 224 11.84 -21.81 -25.23
N VAL A 225 10.67 -22.09 -25.83
CA VAL A 225 9.41 -21.31 -25.65
C VAL A 225 9.06 -21.06 -24.17
N ARG A 226 9.31 -22.04 -23.30
CA ARG A 226 9.10 -21.91 -21.85
C ARG A 226 9.83 -20.70 -21.22
N HIS A 227 10.96 -20.27 -21.78
CA HIS A 227 11.72 -19.14 -21.24
C HIS A 227 10.95 -17.84 -21.46
N PHE A 228 10.36 -17.64 -22.65
CA PHE A 228 9.52 -16.48 -22.93
C PHE A 228 8.31 -16.42 -21.99
N LEU A 229 7.65 -17.55 -21.74
CA LEU A 229 6.56 -17.62 -20.76
C LEU A 229 7.03 -17.26 -19.34
N LEU A 230 8.19 -17.77 -18.91
CA LEU A 230 8.74 -17.47 -17.59
C LEU A 230 9.24 -16.03 -17.46
N TRP A 231 9.74 -15.42 -18.54
CA TRP A 231 10.10 -14.00 -18.60
C TRP A 231 8.88 -13.09 -18.40
N LEU A 232 7.68 -13.60 -18.68
CA LEU A 232 6.41 -12.89 -18.45
C LEU A 232 5.81 -13.23 -17.07
N LEU A 233 5.69 -14.51 -16.74
CA LEU A 233 4.93 -14.97 -15.57
C LEU A 233 5.65 -14.75 -14.23
N LEU A 234 6.98 -14.88 -14.17
CA LEU A 234 7.71 -14.65 -12.92
C LEU A 234 7.64 -13.19 -12.46
N PRO A 235 7.85 -12.18 -13.34
CA PRO A 235 7.64 -10.78 -12.97
C PRO A 235 6.18 -10.42 -12.70
N ALA A 236 5.23 -11.08 -13.38
CA ALA A 236 3.81 -10.92 -13.06
C ALA A 236 3.49 -11.37 -11.64
N PHE A 237 4.00 -12.53 -11.23
CA PHE A 237 3.79 -13.05 -9.90
C PHE A 237 4.49 -12.23 -8.80
N SER A 238 5.72 -11.75 -9.05
CA SER A 238 6.41 -10.89 -8.08
C SER A 238 5.73 -9.52 -7.91
N THR A 239 5.22 -8.95 -9.01
CA THR A 239 4.50 -7.67 -8.98
C THR A 239 3.10 -7.80 -8.35
N MET A 240 2.40 -8.90 -8.63
CA MET A 240 1.15 -9.25 -7.95
C MET A 240 1.37 -9.37 -6.43
N SER A 241 2.44 -10.05 -6.02
CA SER A 241 2.83 -10.20 -4.60
C SER A 241 3.14 -8.87 -3.93
N LEU A 242 3.90 -8.00 -4.62
CA LEU A 242 4.17 -6.64 -4.16
C LEU A 242 2.88 -5.88 -3.88
N LEU A 243 1.96 -5.81 -4.85
CA LEU A 243 0.74 -5.03 -4.71
C LEU A 243 -0.22 -5.61 -3.68
N ALA A 244 -0.42 -6.93 -3.67
CA ALA A 244 -1.33 -7.58 -2.73
C ALA A 244 -0.88 -7.41 -1.28
N ILE A 245 0.40 -7.67 -0.98
CA ILE A 245 0.94 -7.53 0.37
C ILE A 245 0.97 -6.07 0.80
N THR A 246 1.31 -5.16 -0.11
CA THR A 246 1.27 -3.72 0.17
C THR A 246 -0.13 -3.25 0.54
N ASN A 247 -1.16 -3.70 -0.20
CA ASN A 247 -2.54 -3.40 0.11
C ASN A 247 -2.95 -3.93 1.48
N GLN A 248 -2.55 -5.15 1.86
CA GLN A 248 -2.83 -5.71 3.18
C GLN A 248 -2.26 -4.84 4.30
N ILE A 249 -1.00 -4.45 4.19
CA ILE A 249 -0.34 -3.60 5.20
C ILE A 249 -1.02 -2.23 5.29
N CYS A 250 -1.46 -1.67 4.15
CA CYS A 250 -2.07 -0.35 4.12
C CYS A 250 -3.52 -0.30 4.66
N GLN A 251 -4.21 -1.43 4.76
CA GLN A 251 -5.53 -1.47 5.40
C GLN A 251 -5.43 -1.23 6.91
N ASP A 252 -4.31 -1.61 7.52
CA ASP A 252 -4.23 -1.77 8.98
C ASP A 252 -3.50 -0.59 9.67
N VAL A 253 -2.75 0.25 8.93
CA VAL A 253 -1.88 1.31 9.49
C VAL A 253 -2.32 2.74 9.08
N ALA A 254 -3.22 2.88 8.10
CA ALA A 254 -3.52 4.08 7.29
C ALA A 254 -2.82 4.14 5.92
N VAL A 255 -3.44 4.87 4.99
CA VAL A 255 -3.01 5.00 3.60
C VAL A 255 -2.00 6.14 3.47
N VAL A 256 -0.78 5.88 3.92
CA VAL A 256 0.30 6.86 3.82
C VAL A 256 1.28 6.43 2.71
N PRO A 257 1.65 7.30 1.74
CA PRO A 257 2.63 6.96 0.70
C PRO A 257 3.94 6.38 1.24
N PHE A 258 4.29 6.71 2.48
CA PHE A 258 5.43 6.15 3.21
C PHE A 258 5.38 4.63 3.39
N LEU A 259 4.20 4.04 3.62
CA LEU A 259 4.05 2.60 3.83
C LEU A 259 4.37 1.78 2.58
N TRP A 260 4.34 2.40 1.39
CA TRP A 260 4.71 1.76 0.13
C TRP A 260 6.22 1.70 -0.12
N ILE A 261 6.98 2.54 0.59
CA ILE A 261 8.42 2.66 0.41
C ILE A 261 9.12 1.39 0.86
N ALA A 262 8.71 0.80 1.97
CA ALA A 262 9.32 -0.45 2.46
C ALA A 262 9.08 -1.65 1.52
N PRO A 263 7.83 -2.00 1.14
CA PRO A 263 7.57 -3.08 0.16
C PRO A 263 8.29 -2.86 -1.17
N LEU A 264 8.20 -1.66 -1.73
CA LEU A 264 8.80 -1.35 -3.03
C LEU A 264 10.33 -1.33 -2.97
N SER A 265 10.92 -0.87 -1.87
CA SER A 265 12.37 -0.93 -1.66
C SER A 265 12.85 -2.38 -1.62
N LEU A 266 12.17 -3.26 -0.87
CA LEU A 266 12.51 -4.69 -0.84
C LEU A 266 12.40 -5.31 -2.23
N TYR A 267 11.33 -5.00 -2.97
CA TYR A 267 11.16 -5.44 -4.35
C TYR A 267 12.34 -5.00 -5.24
N LEU A 268 12.74 -3.73 -5.21
CA LEU A 268 13.88 -3.22 -5.99
C LEU A 268 15.21 -3.84 -5.55
N ILE A 269 15.43 -4.01 -4.24
CA ILE A 269 16.60 -4.67 -3.68
C ILE A 269 16.73 -6.08 -4.23
N THR A 270 15.64 -6.84 -4.37
CA THR A 270 15.72 -8.19 -4.97
C THR A 270 16.21 -8.16 -6.42
N TYR A 271 15.81 -7.17 -7.23
CA TYR A 271 16.36 -6.99 -8.57
C TYR A 271 17.83 -6.61 -8.55
N ILE A 272 18.25 -5.68 -7.68
CA ILE A 272 19.64 -5.27 -7.54
C ILE A 272 20.52 -6.48 -7.19
N ILE A 273 20.13 -7.25 -6.17
CA ILE A 273 20.85 -8.43 -5.70
C ILE A 273 20.93 -9.50 -6.79
N CYS A 274 19.80 -9.83 -7.42
CA CYS A 274 19.75 -10.92 -8.40
C CYS A 274 20.49 -10.57 -9.70
N PHE A 275 20.41 -9.33 -10.18
CA PHE A 275 21.07 -8.91 -11.42
C PHE A 275 22.54 -8.50 -11.26
N ASP A 276 23.00 -8.17 -10.04
CA ASP A 276 24.42 -7.90 -9.78
C ASP A 276 25.26 -9.18 -9.92
N ALA A 277 24.89 -10.25 -9.19
CA ALA A 277 25.58 -11.53 -9.25
C ALA A 277 24.68 -12.73 -8.89
N GLU A 278 24.77 -13.78 -9.71
CA GLU A 278 23.95 -15.01 -9.53
C GLU A 278 24.21 -15.74 -8.20
N ARG A 279 25.39 -15.53 -7.58
CA ARG A 279 25.79 -16.20 -6.32
C ARG A 279 24.91 -15.84 -5.11
N TRP A 280 24.22 -14.70 -5.17
CA TRP A 280 23.39 -14.23 -4.05
C TRP A 280 22.09 -15.03 -3.93
N TYR A 281 21.59 -15.57 -5.03
CA TYR A 281 20.38 -16.38 -5.04
C TYR A 281 20.69 -17.87 -4.86
N ARG A 282 20.29 -18.42 -3.70
CA ARG A 282 20.44 -19.84 -3.38
C ARG A 282 19.08 -20.55 -3.38
N ARG A 283 18.74 -21.19 -4.51
CA ARG A 283 17.44 -21.86 -4.76
C ARG A 283 16.85 -22.58 -3.56
N VAL A 284 17.61 -23.49 -2.94
CA VAL A 284 17.13 -24.33 -1.84
C VAL A 284 16.86 -23.51 -0.59
N VAL A 285 17.81 -22.66 -0.19
CA VAL A 285 17.69 -21.84 1.02
C VAL A 285 16.51 -20.88 0.92
N THR A 286 16.42 -20.12 -0.18
CA THR A 286 15.33 -19.17 -0.40
C THR A 286 13.96 -19.87 -0.41
N SER A 287 13.87 -21.06 -1.02
CA SER A 287 12.61 -21.82 -1.06
C SER A 287 12.18 -22.32 0.33
N VAL A 288 13.12 -22.84 1.14
CA VAL A 288 12.82 -23.27 2.51
C VAL A 288 12.36 -22.09 3.37
N LEU A 289 13.06 -20.95 3.29
CA LEU A 289 12.67 -19.74 4.02
C LEU A 289 11.29 -19.24 3.59
N THR A 290 10.95 -19.31 2.30
CA THR A 290 9.62 -18.92 1.78
C THR A 290 8.52 -19.79 2.36
N LEU A 291 8.73 -21.11 2.45
CA LEU A 291 7.76 -22.02 3.08
C LEU A 291 7.62 -21.76 4.58
N ALA A 292 8.74 -21.51 5.27
CA ALA A 292 8.76 -21.23 6.69
C ALA A 292 8.00 -19.93 7.03
N VAL A 293 8.24 -18.83 6.32
CA VAL A 293 7.53 -17.56 6.57
C VAL A 293 6.04 -17.67 6.24
N THR A 294 5.67 -18.38 5.17
CA THR A 294 4.25 -18.58 4.81
C THR A 294 3.54 -19.38 5.90
N PHE A 295 4.21 -20.38 6.48
CA PHE A 295 3.69 -21.15 7.60
C PHE A 295 3.54 -20.30 8.88
N VAL A 296 4.50 -19.42 9.17
CA VAL A 296 4.40 -18.47 10.29
C VAL A 296 3.18 -17.57 10.11
N ILE A 297 2.97 -16.98 8.93
CA ILE A 297 1.77 -16.15 8.66
C ILE A 297 0.49 -16.97 8.88
N ALA A 298 0.44 -18.20 8.37
CA ALA A 298 -0.72 -19.07 8.55
C ALA A 298 -0.97 -19.39 10.04
N ALA A 299 0.07 -19.59 10.84
CA ALA A 299 -0.06 -19.82 12.29
C ALA A 299 -0.56 -18.57 13.03
N LEU A 300 -0.09 -17.38 12.64
CA LEU A 300 -0.48 -16.10 13.23
C LEU A 300 -1.94 -15.71 12.92
N LEU A 301 -2.47 -16.13 11.78
CA LEU A 301 -3.87 -15.89 11.42
C LEU A 301 -4.85 -16.78 12.19
N VAL A 302 -4.37 -17.82 12.90
CA VAL A 302 -5.21 -18.81 13.58
C VAL A 302 -4.64 -19.21 14.96
N PRO A 303 -4.44 -18.24 15.88
CA PRO A 303 -3.77 -18.49 17.16
C PRO A 303 -4.49 -19.58 17.98
N ASP A 304 -5.82 -19.54 18.06
CA ASP A 304 -6.65 -20.50 18.82
C ASP A 304 -6.46 -21.96 18.39
N HIS A 305 -6.14 -22.18 17.11
CA HIS A 305 -5.95 -23.53 16.59
C HIS A 305 -4.48 -23.98 16.70
N PHE A 306 -3.53 -23.03 16.84
CA PHE A 306 -2.10 -23.30 16.91
C PHE A 306 -1.56 -23.40 18.33
N GLU A 307 -2.25 -22.81 19.31
CA GLU A 307 -1.91 -22.91 20.73
C GLU A 307 -1.76 -24.37 21.24
N PRO A 308 -2.67 -25.32 20.91
CA PRO A 308 -2.54 -26.72 21.34
C PRO A 308 -1.28 -27.41 20.79
N VAL A 309 -0.84 -26.99 19.61
CA VAL A 309 0.37 -27.48 18.95
C VAL A 309 1.62 -26.97 19.66
N LEU A 310 1.68 -25.67 19.98
CA LEU A 310 2.83 -25.05 20.63
C LEU A 310 3.06 -25.66 22.03
N ARG A 311 1.98 -25.84 22.79
CA ARG A 311 1.98 -26.52 24.10
C ARG A 311 2.60 -27.92 24.02
N ARG A 312 2.35 -28.66 22.94
CA ARG A 312 2.86 -30.03 22.74
C ARG A 312 4.37 -30.10 22.52
N PHE A 313 4.97 -29.03 21.99
CA PHE A 313 6.43 -28.94 21.78
C PHE A 313 7.16 -28.22 22.92
N GLY A 314 6.48 -27.91 24.03
CA GLY A 314 7.07 -27.20 25.16
C GLY A 314 7.44 -25.75 24.85
N LEU A 315 6.85 -25.17 23.80
CA LEU A 315 7.02 -23.76 23.44
C LEU A 315 5.97 -22.92 24.20
N PRO A 316 6.24 -21.62 24.45
CA PRO A 316 5.25 -20.71 25.02
C PRO A 316 3.95 -20.78 24.23
N ALA A 317 2.83 -21.06 24.91
CA ALA A 317 1.51 -21.19 24.31
C ALA A 317 0.90 -19.84 23.96
N GLU A 318 1.20 -18.85 24.79
CA GLU A 318 0.92 -17.45 24.54
C GLU A 318 1.89 -16.99 23.45
N LEU A 319 1.45 -17.14 22.19
CA LEU A 319 2.00 -16.28 21.14
C LEU A 319 1.78 -14.85 21.64
N PRO A 320 2.78 -13.94 21.53
CA PRO A 320 2.53 -12.52 21.74
C PRO A 320 1.27 -12.15 20.95
N ASP A 321 0.47 -11.18 21.40
CA ASP A 321 -0.60 -10.60 20.59
C ASP A 321 0.02 -9.90 19.36
N VAL A 322 0.45 -10.70 18.39
CA VAL A 322 1.11 -10.28 17.16
C VAL A 322 0.12 -9.49 16.31
N MET A 323 -1.17 -9.80 16.44
CA MET A 323 -2.26 -9.05 15.81
C MET A 323 -2.44 -7.65 16.39
N ASP A 324 -2.05 -7.41 17.65
CA ASP A 324 -2.04 -6.07 18.24
C ASP A 324 -0.73 -5.32 17.94
N ASN A 325 0.35 -6.05 17.62
CA ASN A 325 1.63 -5.48 17.22
C ASN A 325 1.77 -5.41 15.68
N LEU A 326 1.16 -4.38 15.12
CA LEU A 326 1.17 -4.08 13.69
C LEU A 326 2.56 -4.03 13.04
N ALA A 327 3.59 -3.58 13.77
CA ALA A 327 4.96 -3.55 13.27
C ALA A 327 5.50 -4.97 13.06
N LEU A 328 5.17 -5.90 13.96
CA LEU A 328 5.55 -7.30 13.84
C LEU A 328 4.77 -7.98 12.69
N GLU A 329 3.46 -7.78 12.61
CA GLU A 329 2.62 -8.28 11.49
C GLU A 329 3.17 -7.80 10.14
N SER A 330 3.38 -6.49 9.99
CA SER A 330 3.94 -5.88 8.78
C SER A 330 5.32 -6.46 8.44
N SER A 331 6.18 -6.68 9.44
CA SER A 331 7.52 -7.25 9.24
C SER A 331 7.48 -8.66 8.67
N VAL A 332 6.54 -9.50 9.12
CA VAL A 332 6.38 -10.88 8.61
C VAL A 332 5.90 -10.86 7.16
N TYR A 333 4.94 -9.99 6.82
CA TYR A 333 4.48 -9.80 5.44
C TYR A 333 5.58 -9.28 4.51
N LEU A 334 6.39 -8.31 4.97
CA LEU A 334 7.55 -7.80 4.22
C LEU A 334 8.61 -8.87 4.00
N ALA A 335 8.84 -9.76 4.98
CA ALA A 335 9.75 -10.89 4.84
C ALA A 335 9.24 -11.89 3.78
N ALA A 336 7.93 -12.20 3.80
CA ALA A 336 7.31 -13.04 2.78
C ALA A 336 7.43 -12.43 1.38
N LEU A 337 7.16 -11.13 1.24
CA LEU A 337 7.33 -10.39 -0.01
C LEU A 337 8.77 -10.51 -0.53
N PHE A 338 9.76 -10.19 0.29
CA PHE A 338 11.17 -10.25 -0.09
C PHE A 338 11.56 -11.65 -0.59
N LEU A 339 11.16 -12.70 0.12
CA LEU A 339 11.50 -14.08 -0.23
C LEU A 339 10.81 -14.54 -1.52
N ILE A 340 9.53 -14.21 -1.71
CA ILE A 340 8.80 -14.52 -2.95
C ILE A 340 9.43 -13.79 -4.14
N CYS A 341 9.76 -12.50 -3.99
CA CYS A 341 10.43 -11.73 -5.03
C CYS A 341 11.83 -12.28 -5.35
N MET A 342 12.61 -12.67 -4.34
CA MET A 342 13.91 -13.33 -4.52
C MET A 342 13.78 -14.64 -5.32
N LEU A 343 12.75 -15.46 -5.08
CA LEU A 343 12.49 -16.66 -5.88
C LEU A 343 12.22 -16.30 -7.35
N CYS A 344 11.33 -15.34 -7.60
CA CYS A 344 10.92 -14.96 -8.95
C CYS A 344 12.08 -14.35 -9.73
N HIS A 345 12.75 -13.35 -9.16
CA HIS A 345 13.85 -12.64 -9.82
C HIS A 345 15.10 -13.51 -9.93
N GLY A 346 15.37 -14.35 -8.93
CA GLY A 346 16.46 -15.32 -8.96
C GLY A 346 16.32 -16.33 -10.10
N GLU A 347 15.14 -16.97 -10.23
CA GLU A 347 14.88 -17.90 -11.34
C GLU A 347 14.88 -17.19 -12.70
N LEU A 348 14.35 -15.95 -12.77
CA LEU A 348 14.36 -15.12 -13.97
C LEU A 348 15.78 -14.82 -14.48
N VAL A 349 16.70 -14.42 -13.59
CA VAL A 349 18.09 -14.11 -13.97
C VAL A 349 18.84 -15.35 -14.47
N ARG A 350 18.53 -16.53 -13.94
CA ARG A 350 19.15 -17.80 -14.37
C ARG A 350 18.77 -18.19 -15.79
N ILE A 351 17.67 -17.65 -16.32
CA ILE A 351 17.18 -17.92 -17.66
C ILE A 351 17.32 -16.71 -18.60
N LYS A 352 18.13 -15.71 -18.24
CA LYS A 352 18.35 -14.51 -19.06
C LYS A 352 19.01 -14.85 -20.42
N PRO A 353 18.64 -14.17 -21.52
CA PRO A 353 19.17 -14.49 -22.84
C PRO A 353 20.57 -13.89 -23.11
N GLY A 354 21.11 -14.17 -24.31
CA GLY A 354 22.18 -13.38 -24.90
C GLY A 354 21.70 -12.05 -25.49
N SER A 355 22.56 -11.40 -26.27
CA SER A 355 22.32 -10.13 -27.00
C SER A 355 21.05 -10.15 -27.88
N GLN A 356 20.76 -11.29 -28.51
CA GLN A 356 19.67 -11.45 -29.49
C GLN A 356 18.27 -11.13 -28.93
N HIS A 357 18.01 -11.47 -27.67
CA HIS A 357 16.69 -11.27 -27.06
C HIS A 357 16.74 -10.28 -25.90
N LEU A 358 17.77 -9.43 -25.83
CA LEU A 358 17.99 -8.53 -24.70
C LEU A 358 16.81 -7.57 -24.47
N THR A 359 16.41 -6.84 -25.50
CA THR A 359 15.30 -5.88 -25.42
C THR A 359 13.95 -6.58 -25.24
N LEU A 360 13.77 -7.76 -25.85
CA LEU A 360 12.57 -8.59 -25.69
C LEU A 360 12.43 -9.14 -24.26
N PHE A 361 13.53 -9.53 -23.63
CA PHE A 361 13.56 -9.98 -22.25
C PHE A 361 13.06 -8.89 -21.30
N TYR A 362 13.59 -7.68 -21.43
CA TYR A 362 13.12 -6.54 -20.64
C TYR A 362 11.66 -6.20 -20.95
N LEU A 363 11.25 -6.25 -22.22
CA LEU A 363 9.86 -6.04 -22.63
C LEU A 363 8.91 -7.03 -21.93
N LEU A 364 9.24 -8.32 -21.89
CA LEU A 364 8.42 -9.32 -21.20
C LEU A 364 8.44 -9.14 -19.68
N ILE A 365 9.54 -8.65 -19.09
CA ILE A 365 9.56 -8.26 -17.68
C ILE A 365 8.56 -7.14 -17.39
N ALA A 366 8.58 -6.07 -18.20
CA ALA A 366 7.65 -4.95 -18.06
C ALA A 366 6.19 -5.39 -18.30
N ALA A 367 5.96 -6.23 -19.32
CA ALA A 367 4.64 -6.79 -19.60
C ALA A 367 4.13 -7.67 -18.46
N GLY A 368 5.00 -8.47 -17.86
CA GLY A 368 4.70 -9.27 -16.68
C GLY A 368 4.28 -8.36 -15.52
N GLY A 369 5.06 -7.31 -15.24
CA GLY A 369 4.71 -6.32 -14.22
C GLY A 369 3.32 -5.71 -14.41
N VAL A 370 2.98 -5.27 -15.63
CA VAL A 370 1.64 -4.76 -15.97
C VAL A 370 0.56 -5.82 -15.75
N LEU A 371 0.78 -7.07 -16.15
CA LEU A 371 -0.20 -8.15 -15.95
C LEU A 371 -0.47 -8.41 -14.46
N GLY A 372 0.58 -8.46 -13.64
CA GLY A 372 0.45 -8.59 -12.19
C GLY A 372 -0.30 -7.40 -11.58
N GLY A 373 -0.01 -6.19 -12.07
CA GLY A 373 -0.70 -4.95 -11.69
C GLY A 373 -2.18 -4.93 -12.02
N LEU A 374 -2.53 -5.23 -13.27
CA LEU A 374 -3.91 -5.31 -13.75
C LEU A 374 -4.73 -6.34 -12.97
N PHE A 375 -4.13 -7.48 -12.61
CA PHE A 375 -4.80 -8.50 -11.83
C PHE A 375 -5.24 -7.96 -10.46
N VAL A 376 -4.32 -7.38 -9.69
CA VAL A 376 -4.64 -6.85 -8.34
C VAL A 376 -5.51 -5.60 -8.39
N ALA A 377 -5.22 -4.67 -9.31
CA ALA A 377 -5.89 -3.37 -9.38
C ALA A 377 -7.29 -3.43 -9.98
N LEU A 378 -7.53 -4.29 -10.98
CA LEU A 378 -8.76 -4.28 -11.77
C LEU A 378 -9.54 -5.61 -11.70
N ALA A 379 -8.86 -6.76 -11.71
CA ALA A 379 -9.56 -8.04 -11.69
C ALA A 379 -10.04 -8.39 -10.28
N CYS A 380 -9.18 -8.33 -9.27
CA CYS A 380 -9.52 -8.71 -7.89
C CYS A 380 -10.72 -7.95 -7.31
N PRO A 381 -10.86 -6.60 -7.45
CA PRO A 381 -12.01 -5.89 -6.92
C PRO A 381 -13.34 -6.24 -7.58
N ARG A 382 -13.32 -6.75 -8.82
CA ARG A 382 -14.52 -7.17 -9.56
C ARG A 382 -14.89 -8.62 -9.28
N LEU A 383 -13.90 -9.46 -9.01
CA LEU A 383 -14.08 -10.89 -8.78
C LEU A 383 -14.34 -11.23 -7.31
N PHE A 384 -13.80 -10.43 -6.39
CA PHE A 384 -13.82 -10.72 -4.96
C PHE A 384 -14.33 -9.53 -4.16
N THR A 385 -15.22 -9.81 -3.21
CA THR A 385 -15.70 -8.84 -2.23
C THR A 385 -14.72 -8.65 -1.06
N ALA A 386 -13.73 -9.54 -0.91
CA ALA A 386 -12.69 -9.50 0.12
C ALA A 386 -11.28 -9.43 -0.50
N LEU A 387 -10.29 -9.05 0.32
CA LEU A 387 -8.87 -9.09 -0.03
C LEU A 387 -8.36 -10.54 0.03
N ILE A 388 -8.53 -11.27 -1.08
CA ILE A 388 -8.11 -12.67 -1.23
C ILE A 388 -6.77 -12.77 -1.97
N GLU A 389 -6.40 -11.72 -2.71
CA GLU A 389 -5.15 -11.63 -3.48
C GLU A 389 -3.89 -11.93 -2.67
N VAL A 390 -3.83 -11.54 -1.40
CA VAL A 390 -2.70 -11.83 -0.49
C VAL A 390 -2.54 -13.34 -0.30
N ASN A 391 -3.65 -14.05 -0.10
CA ASN A 391 -3.66 -15.49 0.08
C ASN A 391 -3.20 -16.20 -1.20
N ILE A 392 -3.66 -15.72 -2.36
CA ILE A 392 -3.22 -16.22 -3.67
C ILE A 392 -1.70 -16.08 -3.82
N CYS A 393 -1.13 -14.95 -3.40
CA CYS A 393 0.32 -14.71 -3.46
C CYS A 393 1.10 -15.61 -2.49
N LEU A 394 0.65 -15.74 -1.25
CA LEU A 394 1.31 -16.61 -0.25
C LEU A 394 1.28 -18.09 -0.69
N ILE A 395 0.12 -18.56 -1.15
CA ILE A 395 -0.05 -19.92 -1.66
C ILE A 395 0.80 -20.12 -2.92
N GLY A 396 0.74 -19.20 -3.87
CA GLY A 396 1.53 -19.28 -5.10
C GLY A 396 3.04 -19.28 -4.82
N GLY A 397 3.48 -18.52 -3.82
CA GLY A 397 4.88 -18.45 -3.39
C GLY A 397 5.34 -19.77 -2.78
N ALA A 398 4.51 -20.37 -1.93
CA ALA A 398 4.74 -21.69 -1.37
C ALA A 398 4.77 -22.78 -2.45
N LEU A 399 3.85 -22.73 -3.42
CA LEU A 399 3.83 -23.64 -4.57
C LEU A 399 5.11 -23.54 -5.40
N LEU A 400 5.52 -22.32 -5.75
CA LEU A 400 6.75 -22.07 -6.51
C LEU A 400 7.99 -22.60 -5.76
N ALA A 401 8.09 -22.31 -4.45
CA ALA A 401 9.15 -22.82 -3.59
C ALA A 401 9.18 -24.35 -3.56
N ALA A 402 8.02 -25.00 -3.40
CA ALA A 402 7.91 -26.45 -3.41
C ALA A 402 8.33 -27.05 -4.77
N CYS A 403 7.91 -26.46 -5.89
CA CYS A 403 8.33 -26.88 -7.22
C CYS A 403 9.85 -26.78 -7.42
N ILE A 404 10.47 -25.69 -6.97
CA ILE A 404 11.93 -25.50 -7.06
C ILE A 404 12.67 -26.53 -6.23
N LEU A 405 12.19 -26.83 -5.02
CA LEU A 405 12.77 -27.87 -4.15
C LEU A 405 12.66 -29.26 -4.78
N LEU A 406 11.49 -29.60 -5.36
CA LEU A 406 11.30 -30.86 -6.09
C LEU A 406 12.28 -31.00 -7.26
N GLN A 407 12.48 -29.93 -8.04
CA GLN A 407 13.47 -29.92 -9.14
C GLN A 407 14.91 -30.06 -8.64
N ALA A 408 15.29 -29.33 -7.59
CA ALA A 408 16.64 -29.38 -7.02
C ALA A 408 16.95 -30.79 -6.46
N TRP A 409 15.92 -31.43 -5.89
CA TRP A 409 15.99 -32.77 -5.34
C TRP A 409 16.18 -33.86 -6.41
N TRP A 410 15.51 -33.73 -7.56
CA TRP A 410 15.76 -34.59 -8.73
C TRP A 410 17.14 -34.33 -9.36
N GLY A 411 17.70 -33.15 -9.11
CA GLY A 411 18.90 -32.60 -9.77
C GLY A 411 20.25 -33.18 -9.35
N ARG A 412 20.62 -33.24 -8.06
CA ARG A 412 21.86 -33.92 -7.55
C ARG A 412 22.25 -33.71 -6.08
N GLU A 413 21.58 -32.91 -5.25
CA GLU A 413 22.15 -32.58 -3.92
C GLU A 413 21.69 -33.48 -2.76
N ARG A 414 22.54 -34.46 -2.43
CA ARG A 414 22.31 -35.53 -1.45
C ARG A 414 22.48 -35.12 0.02
N ARG A 415 23.01 -33.92 0.31
CA ARG A 415 23.49 -33.49 1.65
C ARG A 415 22.43 -32.82 2.54
N TRP A 416 21.35 -32.30 1.99
CA TRP A 416 20.34 -31.52 2.74
C TRP A 416 19.10 -32.34 3.14
N ALA A 417 19.05 -33.62 2.78
CA ALA A 417 17.88 -34.46 2.97
C ALA A 417 17.50 -34.67 4.45
N SER A 418 18.46 -34.70 5.37
CA SER A 418 18.22 -34.94 6.81
C SER A 418 17.46 -33.80 7.50
N TRP A 419 17.76 -32.54 7.16
CA TRP A 419 17.08 -31.35 7.71
C TRP A 419 15.62 -31.26 7.24
N TRP A 420 15.35 -31.69 6.01
CA TRP A 420 14.00 -31.68 5.43
C TRP A 420 13.05 -32.66 6.12
N TYR A 421 13.52 -33.83 6.57
CA TYR A 421 12.66 -34.78 7.28
C TYR A 421 12.20 -34.26 8.64
N ALA A 422 13.05 -33.50 9.35
CA ALA A 422 12.70 -32.86 10.61
C ALA A 422 11.72 -31.68 10.40
N LEU A 423 11.94 -30.88 9.36
CA LEU A 423 11.07 -29.74 9.04
C LEU A 423 9.71 -30.14 8.46
N ALA A 424 9.64 -31.24 7.70
CA ALA A 424 8.39 -31.70 7.07
C ALA A 424 7.55 -32.62 7.99
N SER A 425 8.12 -33.18 9.05
CA SER A 425 7.35 -33.96 10.05
C SER A 425 6.54 -33.06 10.98
N LEU A 426 7.04 -31.87 11.31
CA LEU A 426 6.38 -30.90 12.19
C LEU A 426 4.96 -30.53 11.71
N PRO A 427 4.75 -30.15 10.44
CA PRO A 427 3.48 -29.62 9.97
C PRO A 427 2.48 -30.73 9.66
N LEU A 428 2.96 -31.94 9.36
CA LEU A 428 2.12 -33.14 9.25
C LEU A 428 1.54 -33.55 10.61
N THR A 429 2.30 -33.41 11.69
CA THR A 429 1.79 -33.60 13.05
C THR A 429 0.80 -32.50 13.44
N ILE A 430 1.05 -31.27 12.99
CA ILE A 430 0.24 -30.09 13.31
C ILE A 430 -1.09 -30.08 12.53
N GLY A 431 -1.04 -30.29 11.21
CA GLY A 431 -2.24 -30.33 10.36
C GLY A 431 -3.19 -31.45 10.78
N ARG A 432 -2.66 -32.60 11.21
CA ARG A 432 -3.44 -33.70 11.80
C ARG A 432 -4.14 -33.28 13.10
N ASP A 433 -3.42 -32.63 14.00
CA ASP A 433 -3.97 -32.24 15.30
C ASP A 433 -5.01 -31.10 15.14
N LEU A 434 -4.86 -30.23 14.13
CA LEU A 434 -5.85 -29.22 13.71
C LEU A 434 -7.12 -29.85 13.11
N THR A 435 -6.97 -30.89 12.27
CA THR A 435 -8.15 -31.61 11.74
C THR A 435 -8.90 -32.31 12.87
N LEU A 436 -8.19 -32.78 13.90
CA LEU A 436 -8.77 -33.43 15.07
C LEU A 436 -9.40 -32.45 16.06
N SER A 437 -8.93 -31.19 16.16
CA SER A 437 -9.55 -30.17 17.02
C SER A 437 -10.86 -29.63 16.45
N VAL A 438 -11.00 -29.62 15.11
CA VAL A 438 -12.24 -29.25 14.41
C VAL A 438 -13.33 -30.33 14.53
N PHE A 439 -12.95 -31.61 14.67
CA PHE A 439 -13.89 -32.74 14.80
C PHE A 439 -14.00 -33.25 16.24
N ARG A 440 -15.01 -32.78 16.97
CA ARG A 440 -15.31 -33.20 18.35
C ARG A 440 -16.01 -34.58 18.36
N ARG A 441 -15.33 -35.67 18.76
CA ARG A 441 -15.94 -36.82 19.50
C ARG A 441 -14.93 -37.85 20.04
N ARG A 442 -15.39 -38.48 21.15
CA ARG A 442 -14.78 -39.52 22.02
C ARG A 442 -14.35 -40.79 21.26
N ASP A 443 -13.06 -40.96 20.96
CA ASP A 443 -12.38 -42.27 20.94
C ASP A 443 -10.87 -42.10 20.74
N LEU A 444 -10.20 -41.58 21.78
CA LEU A 444 -8.87 -40.97 21.65
C LEU A 444 -7.71 -41.95 21.90
N HIS A 445 -7.87 -42.98 22.75
CA HIS A 445 -6.72 -43.76 23.22
C HIS A 445 -6.30 -44.94 22.31
N SER A 446 -7.24 -45.60 21.63
CA SER A 446 -6.92 -46.77 20.78
C SER A 446 -6.36 -46.40 19.40
N ALA A 447 -6.58 -45.16 18.95
CA ALA A 447 -6.01 -44.59 17.74
C ALA A 447 -4.55 -44.14 17.94
N LEU A 448 -4.23 -43.55 19.10
CA LEU A 448 -2.88 -43.09 19.48
C LEU A 448 -1.84 -44.23 19.51
N ALA A 449 -2.21 -45.40 20.04
CA ALA A 449 -1.32 -46.57 20.11
C ALA A 449 -1.06 -47.22 18.74
N ARG A 450 -2.09 -47.34 17.89
CA ARG A 450 -1.95 -47.87 16.52
C ARG A 450 -1.11 -46.94 15.64
N GLN A 451 -1.19 -45.64 15.86
CA GLN A 451 -0.44 -44.66 15.08
C GLN A 451 1.06 -44.61 15.44
N GLN A 452 1.45 -44.74 16.72
CA GLN A 452 2.86 -44.84 17.10
C GLN A 452 3.54 -46.08 16.49
N GLN A 453 2.81 -47.18 16.32
CA GLN A 453 3.31 -48.37 15.63
C GLN A 453 3.46 -48.16 14.11
N VAL A 454 2.55 -47.42 13.48
CA VAL A 454 2.64 -47.07 12.05
C VAL A 454 3.79 -46.11 11.78
N VAL A 455 3.98 -45.08 12.60
CA VAL A 455 5.10 -44.12 12.45
C VAL A 455 6.46 -44.81 12.66
N ARG A 456 6.60 -45.71 13.64
CA ARG A 456 7.81 -46.53 13.81
C ARG A 456 8.07 -47.46 12.63
N LYS A 457 7.03 -48.14 12.11
CA LYS A 457 7.15 -48.99 10.90
C LYS A 457 7.52 -48.18 9.66
N LEU A 458 6.95 -46.99 9.48
CA LEU A 458 7.28 -46.06 8.40
C LEU A 458 8.73 -45.57 8.47
N HIS A 459 9.23 -45.25 9.67
CA HIS A 459 10.63 -44.87 9.89
C HIS A 459 11.62 -46.01 9.57
N LEU A 460 11.25 -47.26 9.87
CA LEU A 460 12.02 -48.47 9.53
C LEU A 460 11.99 -48.81 8.03
N ILE A 461 10.85 -48.62 7.36
CA ILE A 461 10.71 -48.82 5.90
C ILE A 461 11.48 -47.75 5.10
N GLN A 462 11.60 -46.53 5.64
CA GLN A 462 12.32 -45.40 5.02
C GLN A 462 13.85 -45.56 4.91
N ARG A 463 14.47 -46.49 5.67
CA ARG A 463 15.89 -46.82 5.52
C ARG A 463 16.20 -47.53 4.19
N ARG A 464 15.20 -48.02 3.45
CA ARG A 464 15.38 -48.71 2.16
C ARG A 464 15.46 -47.71 0.99
N ARG A 465 16.57 -47.74 0.24
CA ARG A 465 16.95 -46.84 -0.86
C ARG A 465 15.87 -46.61 -1.93
N LYS A 466 14.97 -47.58 -2.18
CA LYS A 466 13.87 -47.49 -3.16
C LYS A 466 12.67 -46.64 -2.71
N TRP A 467 12.42 -46.53 -1.40
CA TRP A 467 11.25 -45.81 -0.87
C TRP A 467 11.53 -44.32 -0.60
N ARG A 468 12.80 -43.93 -0.48
CA ARG A 468 13.21 -42.51 -0.35
C ARG A 468 12.74 -41.63 -1.50
N THR A 469 12.58 -42.19 -2.70
CA THR A 469 12.09 -41.54 -3.92
C THR A 469 10.58 -41.40 -3.99
N LEU A 470 9.84 -42.28 -3.32
CA LEU A 470 8.39 -42.18 -3.18
C LEU A 470 8.02 -41.17 -2.07
N TRP A 471 8.71 -41.20 -0.94
CA TRP A 471 8.45 -40.29 0.18
C TRP A 471 8.83 -38.83 -0.12
N SER A 472 9.80 -38.56 -0.99
CA SER A 472 10.16 -37.20 -1.43
C SER A 472 9.13 -36.53 -2.35
N LEU A 473 8.33 -37.32 -3.07
CA LEU A 473 7.19 -36.85 -3.85
C LEU A 473 5.96 -36.66 -2.94
N VAL A 474 5.86 -37.46 -1.87
CA VAL A 474 4.70 -37.51 -0.97
C VAL A 474 4.81 -36.58 0.24
N LEU A 475 5.99 -36.04 0.60
CA LEU A 475 6.15 -35.12 1.75
C LEU A 475 5.76 -33.65 1.51
N PRO A 476 6.04 -33.01 0.36
CA PRO A 476 5.67 -31.61 0.15
C PRO A 476 4.17 -31.42 -0.14
N LEU A 477 3.50 -32.41 -0.74
CA LEU A 477 2.06 -32.37 -1.05
C LEU A 477 1.13 -32.25 0.18
N PRO A 478 1.28 -33.05 1.25
CA PRO A 478 0.47 -32.94 2.45
C PRO A 478 0.91 -31.80 3.37
N PHE A 479 2.19 -31.37 3.33
CA PHE A 479 2.63 -30.11 3.95
C PHE A 479 1.88 -28.92 3.33
N LEU A 480 1.87 -28.87 2.00
CA LEU A 480 1.17 -27.87 1.21
C LEU A 480 -0.35 -27.96 1.41
N ALA A 481 -0.95 -29.16 1.43
CA ALA A 481 -2.37 -29.33 1.68
C ALA A 481 -2.77 -28.91 3.10
N ALA A 482 -1.96 -29.22 4.12
CA ALA A 482 -2.17 -28.76 5.49
C ALA A 482 -2.08 -27.23 5.59
N LEU A 483 -1.08 -26.62 4.93
CA LEU A 483 -0.94 -25.16 4.87
C LEU A 483 -2.14 -24.50 4.15
N LEU A 484 -2.61 -25.08 3.04
CA LEU A 484 -3.79 -24.62 2.31
C LEU A 484 -5.07 -24.69 3.15
N LEU A 485 -5.24 -25.77 3.92
CA LEU A 485 -6.38 -25.95 4.84
C LEU A 485 -6.34 -24.94 6.00
N VAL A 486 -5.16 -24.69 6.59
CA VAL A 486 -4.98 -23.72 7.68
C VAL A 486 -5.34 -22.30 7.23
N ILE A 487 -4.99 -21.93 5.99
CA ILE A 487 -5.35 -20.61 5.42
C ILE A 487 -6.85 -20.51 5.10
N ALA A 488 -7.48 -21.61 4.69
CA ALA A 488 -8.88 -21.60 4.22
C ALA A 488 -9.93 -21.63 5.36
N ILE A 489 -9.66 -22.31 6.47
CA ILE A 489 -10.64 -22.58 7.55
C ILE A 489 -11.12 -21.31 8.31
N PRO A 490 -10.27 -20.39 8.76
CA PRO A 490 -10.70 -19.20 9.54
C PRO A 490 -11.61 -18.29 8.74
N ARG A 491 -11.37 -18.20 7.42
CA ARG A 491 -12.16 -17.37 6.51
C ARG A 491 -13.60 -17.88 6.42
N TYR A 492 -13.84 -19.19 6.43
CA TYR A 492 -15.19 -19.75 6.44
C TYR A 492 -15.97 -19.32 7.69
N VAL A 493 -15.30 -19.25 8.84
CA VAL A 493 -15.89 -18.81 10.11
C VAL A 493 -16.20 -17.31 10.10
N ASP A 494 -15.30 -16.48 9.57
CA ASP A 494 -15.46 -15.02 9.55
C ASP A 494 -16.63 -14.55 8.64
N TYR A 495 -16.95 -15.30 7.58
CA TYR A 495 -18.11 -15.05 6.71
C TYR A 495 -19.46 -15.35 7.38
N SER A 496 -19.51 -16.15 8.46
CA SER A 496 -20.77 -16.64 9.03
C SER A 496 -21.64 -15.58 9.72
N ASN A 497 -21.05 -14.48 10.21
CA ASN A 497 -21.77 -13.38 10.87
C ASN A 497 -21.90 -12.13 9.98
N GLN A 498 -21.58 -12.26 8.68
CA GLN A 498 -21.54 -11.14 7.75
C GLN A 498 -22.88 -10.98 7.02
N LEU A 499 -23.56 -9.85 7.23
CA LEU A 499 -24.81 -9.51 6.54
C LEU A 499 -24.56 -9.08 5.09
N VAL A 500 -23.52 -8.28 4.86
CA VAL A 500 -23.15 -7.80 3.53
C VAL A 500 -21.65 -7.55 3.41
N ALA A 501 -21.13 -7.74 2.20
CA ALA A 501 -19.78 -7.38 1.78
C ALA A 501 -19.86 -6.60 0.46
N ARG A 502 -19.24 -5.43 0.41
CA ARG A 502 -19.12 -4.61 -0.81
C ARG A 502 -17.66 -4.17 -0.97
N ARG A 503 -17.20 -4.07 -2.21
CA ARG A 503 -15.85 -3.58 -2.53
C ARG A 503 -15.93 -2.65 -3.71
N ASN A 504 -15.37 -1.44 -3.57
CA ASN A 504 -15.31 -0.47 -4.66
C ASN A 504 -13.98 0.32 -4.63
N PHE A 505 -13.94 1.47 -5.30
CA PHE A 505 -12.75 2.31 -5.40
C PHE A 505 -12.27 2.85 -4.04
N TYR A 506 -13.14 3.04 -3.06
CA TYR A 506 -12.79 3.65 -1.78
C TYR A 506 -12.42 2.65 -0.70
N GLY A 507 -12.80 1.37 -0.84
CA GLY A 507 -12.43 0.34 0.14
C GLY A 507 -13.29 -0.92 0.08
N VAL A 508 -13.14 -1.75 1.11
CA VAL A 508 -13.96 -2.95 1.35
C VAL A 508 -14.86 -2.66 2.54
N LEU A 509 -16.17 -2.65 2.34
CA LEU A 509 -17.16 -2.45 3.38
C LEU A 509 -17.78 -3.79 3.78
N SER A 510 -17.98 -3.99 5.08
CA SER A 510 -18.75 -5.12 5.59
C SER A 510 -19.64 -4.73 6.75
N VAL A 511 -20.84 -5.32 6.80
CA VAL A 511 -21.70 -5.24 7.99
C VAL A 511 -21.70 -6.60 8.66
N LYS A 512 -21.33 -6.63 9.93
CA LYS A 512 -21.41 -7.83 10.76
C LYS A 512 -22.46 -7.64 11.84
N GLU A 513 -23.23 -8.68 12.11
CA GLU A 513 -24.24 -8.70 13.16
C GLU A 513 -23.75 -9.54 14.33
N TYR A 514 -23.94 -9.04 15.55
CA TYR A 514 -23.52 -9.69 16.78
C TYR A 514 -24.66 -9.69 17.80
N GLY A 515 -24.64 -10.70 18.67
CA GLY A 515 -25.65 -10.87 19.72
C GLY A 515 -26.89 -11.63 19.23
N GLY A 516 -27.87 -11.74 20.12
CA GLY A 516 -29.16 -12.40 19.91
C GLY A 516 -30.02 -12.21 21.16
N LEU A 517 -31.34 -12.37 21.04
CA LEU A 517 -32.31 -12.16 22.13
C LEU A 517 -31.96 -12.90 23.45
N GLU A 518 -31.15 -13.96 23.39
CA GLU A 518 -30.68 -14.74 24.55
C GLU A 518 -29.28 -14.36 25.07
N SER A 519 -28.48 -13.56 24.35
CA SER A 519 -27.04 -13.31 24.62
C SER A 519 -26.64 -11.84 24.81
N GLY A 520 -27.57 -10.90 24.66
CA GLY A 520 -27.34 -9.45 24.80
C GLY A 520 -28.10 -8.61 23.78
N ASP A 521 -27.86 -7.30 23.74
CA ASP A 521 -28.44 -6.43 22.70
C ASP A 521 -27.97 -6.83 21.30
N LEU A 522 -28.91 -6.95 20.36
CA LEU A 522 -28.60 -7.15 18.94
C LEU A 522 -27.87 -5.91 18.43
N ARG A 523 -26.68 -6.06 17.83
CA ARG A 523 -25.93 -4.92 17.28
C ARG A 523 -25.40 -5.19 15.89
N ARG A 524 -25.32 -4.13 15.10
CA ARG A 524 -24.70 -4.12 13.77
C ARG A 524 -23.47 -3.23 13.77
N ASN A 525 -22.39 -3.75 13.22
CA ASN A 525 -21.12 -3.06 13.11
C ASN A 525 -20.80 -2.84 11.63
N LEU A 526 -20.50 -1.60 11.24
CA LEU A 526 -19.96 -1.27 9.93
C LEU A 526 -18.44 -1.28 9.99
N TYR A 527 -17.81 -2.05 9.11
CA TYR A 527 -16.36 -2.06 8.95
C TYR A 527 -15.95 -1.56 7.58
N ASN A 528 -14.87 -0.79 7.52
CA ASN A 528 -14.10 -0.52 6.30
C ASN A 528 -12.72 -1.16 6.47
N GLY A 529 -12.43 -2.19 5.69
CA GLY A 529 -11.28 -3.07 5.95
C GLY A 529 -11.43 -3.74 7.32
N ARG A 530 -10.56 -3.38 8.26
CA ARG A 530 -10.58 -3.87 9.66
C ARG A 530 -11.07 -2.82 10.67
N ILE A 531 -11.25 -1.58 10.23
CA ILE A 531 -11.59 -0.44 11.10
C ILE A 531 -13.11 -0.38 11.27
N LEU A 532 -13.55 -0.20 12.52
CA LEU A 532 -14.95 -0.03 12.89
C LEU A 532 -15.38 1.42 12.61
N HIS A 533 -16.36 1.62 11.73
CA HIS A 533 -16.89 2.93 11.31
C HIS A 533 -18.31 3.21 11.85
N GLY A 534 -18.67 2.55 12.94
CA GLY A 534 -19.93 2.76 13.63
C GLY A 534 -20.59 1.46 14.07
N VAL A 535 -21.32 1.57 15.17
CA VAL A 535 -22.12 0.50 15.77
C VAL A 535 -23.54 1.02 15.93
N GLN A 536 -24.54 0.21 15.62
CA GLN A 536 -25.91 0.52 16.03
C GLN A 536 -26.46 -0.63 16.86
N LEU A 537 -27.00 -0.29 18.03
CA LEU A 537 -27.84 -1.20 18.80
C LEU A 537 -29.20 -1.27 18.12
N MET A 538 -29.70 -2.47 17.84
CA MET A 538 -30.94 -2.67 17.08
C MET A 538 -32.16 -2.80 17.99
N THR A 539 -31.97 -2.84 19.31
CA THR A 539 -33.05 -2.90 20.30
C THR A 539 -33.88 -1.61 20.26
N PRO A 540 -35.23 -1.66 20.20
CA PRO A 540 -36.07 -0.49 19.89
C PRO A 540 -35.89 0.75 20.79
N ASP A 541 -35.62 0.56 22.07
CA ASP A 541 -35.39 1.60 23.08
C ASP A 541 -34.01 2.24 22.96
N ARG A 542 -33.01 1.52 22.43
CA ARG A 542 -31.63 1.97 22.28
C ARG A 542 -31.21 2.28 20.85
N ARG A 543 -32.09 2.06 19.85
CA ARG A 543 -31.76 2.23 18.42
C ARG A 543 -31.37 3.63 17.99
N ARG A 544 -31.78 4.66 18.74
CA ARG A 544 -31.40 6.06 18.53
C ARG A 544 -30.27 6.52 19.47
N MET A 545 -29.72 5.63 20.28
CA MET A 545 -28.59 5.97 21.13
C MET A 545 -27.37 6.25 20.24
N PRO A 546 -26.73 7.43 20.34
CA PRO A 546 -25.43 7.64 19.73
C PRO A 546 -24.40 6.75 20.43
N THR A 547 -23.58 6.06 19.64
CA THR A 547 -22.62 5.05 20.09
C THR A 547 -21.19 5.46 19.69
N THR A 548 -20.23 4.59 20.00
CA THR A 548 -18.81 4.68 19.63
C THR A 548 -18.20 6.00 20.07
N TYR A 549 -17.61 6.72 19.14
CA TYR A 549 -16.91 7.98 19.35
C TYR A 549 -17.83 9.19 19.13
N TYR A 550 -19.15 8.97 19.05
CA TYR A 550 -20.18 10.01 18.90
C TYR A 550 -21.05 10.19 20.15
N VAL A 551 -20.68 9.60 21.30
CA VAL A 551 -21.45 9.71 22.54
C VAL A 551 -21.61 11.18 22.99
N PRO A 552 -22.58 11.52 23.87
CA PRO A 552 -22.82 12.91 24.27
C PRO A 552 -21.62 13.62 24.92
N SER A 553 -20.71 12.87 25.53
CA SER A 553 -19.45 13.38 26.10
C SER A 553 -18.31 13.54 25.08
N SER A 554 -18.48 13.06 23.85
CA SER A 554 -17.51 13.28 22.76
C SER A 554 -17.47 14.75 22.34
N GLY A 555 -16.41 15.19 21.66
CA GLY A 555 -16.31 16.58 21.22
C GLY A 555 -17.49 16.99 20.34
N VAL A 556 -17.85 16.16 19.35
CA VAL A 556 -19.02 16.43 18.50
C VAL A 556 -20.34 16.39 19.30
N GLY A 557 -20.47 15.46 20.26
CA GLY A 557 -21.61 15.39 21.16
C GLY A 557 -21.77 16.66 22.02
N LEU A 558 -20.69 17.14 22.63
CA LEU A 558 -20.66 18.38 23.40
C LEU A 558 -21.04 19.59 22.54
N ALA A 559 -20.53 19.67 21.31
CA ALA A 559 -20.89 20.74 20.39
C ALA A 559 -22.39 20.75 20.06
N LEU A 560 -22.93 19.59 19.66
CA LEU A 560 -24.33 19.48 19.26
C LEU A 560 -25.30 19.73 20.43
N VAL A 561 -25.05 19.12 21.59
CA VAL A 561 -25.93 19.24 22.76
C VAL A 561 -25.98 20.67 23.29
N ASN A 562 -24.83 21.36 23.38
CA ASN A 562 -24.77 22.70 23.98
C ASN A 562 -25.21 23.80 23.02
N LEU A 563 -25.04 23.63 21.70
CA LEU A 563 -25.53 24.60 20.72
C LEU A 563 -27.04 24.50 20.47
N ALA A 564 -27.62 23.30 20.58
CA ALA A 564 -29.07 23.07 20.39
C ALA A 564 -29.94 23.88 21.37
N VAL A 565 -29.37 24.31 22.51
CA VAL A 565 -30.04 25.17 23.50
C VAL A 565 -30.46 26.52 22.89
N SER A 566 -29.75 27.00 21.85
CA SER A 566 -30.02 28.27 21.19
C SER A 566 -31.07 28.19 20.08
N GLY A 567 -31.61 26.99 19.79
CA GLY A 567 -32.61 26.75 18.75
C GLY A 567 -32.16 25.71 17.72
N PRO A 568 -32.89 25.60 16.58
CA PRO A 568 -32.61 24.60 15.55
C PRO A 568 -31.22 24.75 14.95
N LEU A 569 -30.56 23.62 14.71
CA LEU A 569 -29.18 23.55 14.23
C LEU A 569 -29.09 23.25 12.73
N ARG A 570 -28.08 23.83 12.10
CA ARG A 570 -27.58 23.43 10.78
C ARG A 570 -26.24 22.73 10.94
N VAL A 571 -26.18 21.44 10.64
CA VAL A 571 -25.01 20.60 10.87
C VAL A 571 -24.47 20.08 9.55
N ALA A 572 -23.17 20.25 9.31
CA ALA A 572 -22.45 19.53 8.27
C ALA A 572 -21.63 18.40 8.90
N ALA A 573 -21.76 17.19 8.37
CA ALA A 573 -20.92 16.06 8.73
C ALA A 573 -20.11 15.62 7.50
N VAL A 574 -18.79 15.64 7.63
CA VAL A 574 -17.85 15.19 6.61
C VAL A 574 -17.52 13.73 6.91
N GLY A 575 -18.07 12.81 6.12
CA GLY A 575 -18.20 11.38 6.43
C GLY A 575 -19.59 11.01 6.94
N LEU A 576 -20.11 9.86 6.51
CA LEU A 576 -21.43 9.36 6.94
C LEU A 576 -21.33 8.20 7.94
N GLY A 577 -20.46 7.21 7.69
CA GLY A 577 -20.39 5.98 8.50
C GLY A 577 -21.74 5.26 8.56
N THR A 578 -22.20 4.92 9.77
CA THR A 578 -23.55 4.39 10.01
C THR A 578 -24.65 5.46 10.09
N GLY A 579 -24.28 6.75 10.03
CA GLY A 579 -25.18 7.88 10.19
C GLY A 579 -25.39 8.31 11.65
N THR A 580 -24.53 7.90 12.58
CA THR A 580 -24.73 8.08 14.04
C THR A 580 -24.95 9.54 14.46
N ILE A 581 -24.31 10.51 13.80
CA ILE A 581 -24.51 11.95 14.07
C ILE A 581 -26.00 12.37 13.89
N ALA A 582 -26.75 11.69 13.00
CA ALA A 582 -28.18 11.96 12.82
C ALA A 582 -29.03 11.60 14.05
N ALA A 583 -28.50 10.81 15.00
CA ALA A 583 -29.18 10.52 16.26
C ALA A 583 -29.48 11.77 17.10
N TYR A 584 -28.70 12.84 16.92
CA TYR A 584 -28.89 14.11 17.61
C TYR A 584 -29.97 15.00 17.00
N GLY A 585 -30.35 14.75 15.76
CA GLY A 585 -31.25 15.63 15.02
C GLY A 585 -32.62 15.75 15.68
N GLN A 586 -33.10 16.98 15.80
CA GLN A 586 -34.43 17.32 16.28
C GLN A 586 -35.28 17.91 15.16
N GLN A 587 -36.59 18.02 15.42
CA GLN A 587 -37.50 18.63 14.46
C GLN A 587 -37.12 20.11 14.25
N GLY A 588 -36.91 20.50 12.99
CA GLY A 588 -36.48 21.84 12.61
C GLY A 588 -34.99 21.95 12.28
N ASP A 589 -34.19 20.97 12.69
CA ASP A 589 -32.76 20.92 12.33
C ASP A 589 -32.57 20.54 10.86
N TYR A 590 -31.40 20.87 10.33
CA TYR A 590 -30.93 20.48 9.01
C TYR A 590 -29.55 19.84 9.10
N TYR A 591 -29.43 18.60 8.64
CA TYR A 591 -28.20 17.82 8.64
C TYR A 591 -27.78 17.51 7.21
N CYS A 592 -26.57 17.92 6.83
CA CYS A 592 -25.98 17.65 5.53
C CYS A 592 -24.73 16.77 5.70
N PHE A 593 -24.80 15.53 5.20
CA PHE A 593 -23.67 14.60 5.17
C PHE A 593 -22.95 14.70 3.82
N TYR A 594 -21.62 14.85 3.86
CA TYR A 594 -20.77 14.77 2.67
C TYR A 594 -20.05 13.43 2.69
N GLU A 595 -20.43 12.53 1.79
CA GLU A 595 -19.89 11.16 1.74
C GLU A 595 -19.27 10.86 0.37
N ILE A 596 -18.00 10.50 0.36
CA ILE A 596 -17.26 10.25 -0.88
C ILE A 596 -17.60 8.88 -1.48
N ASN A 597 -17.98 7.91 -0.63
CA ASN A 597 -18.22 6.53 -1.01
C ASN A 597 -19.73 6.23 -1.10
N PRO A 598 -20.29 6.07 -2.31
CA PRO A 598 -21.73 5.82 -2.48
C PRO A 598 -22.21 4.51 -1.85
N GLU A 599 -21.33 3.53 -1.64
CA GLU A 599 -21.71 2.28 -0.96
C GLU A 599 -21.93 2.50 0.55
N VAL A 600 -21.31 3.51 1.17
CA VAL A 600 -21.57 3.86 2.58
C VAL A 600 -22.99 4.38 2.73
N GLU A 601 -23.46 5.25 1.84
CA GLU A 601 -24.85 5.73 1.86
C GLU A 601 -25.85 4.57 1.68
N ALA A 602 -25.62 3.73 0.67
CA ALA A 602 -26.50 2.59 0.41
C ALA A 602 -26.57 1.66 1.64
N ILE A 603 -25.44 1.38 2.27
CA ILE A 603 -25.37 0.55 3.48
C ILE A 603 -26.05 1.24 4.68
N ALA A 604 -25.79 2.53 4.91
CA ALA A 604 -26.37 3.31 6.00
C ALA A 604 -27.91 3.32 5.93
N ARG A 605 -28.49 3.43 4.73
CA ARG A 605 -29.95 3.41 4.53
C ARG A 605 -30.56 2.02 4.62
N GLN A 606 -29.82 0.97 4.22
CA GLN A 606 -30.35 -0.39 4.14
C GLN A 606 -30.20 -1.19 5.44
N PHE A 607 -29.09 -1.03 6.15
CA PHE A 607 -28.73 -1.88 7.30
C PHE A 607 -28.80 -1.15 8.65
N PHE A 608 -28.87 0.18 8.65
CA PHE A 608 -28.93 1.03 9.84
C PHE A 608 -30.18 1.91 9.79
N THR A 609 -30.62 2.42 10.95
CA THR A 609 -31.85 3.22 11.05
C THR A 609 -31.63 4.67 11.45
N TYR A 610 -30.39 5.09 11.77
CA TYR A 610 -30.12 6.46 12.22
C TYR A 610 -30.67 7.55 11.29
N LEU A 611 -30.50 7.40 9.97
CA LEU A 611 -31.01 8.39 9.00
C LEU A 611 -32.54 8.35 8.89
N THR A 612 -33.14 7.17 8.99
CA THR A 612 -34.59 6.97 8.85
C THR A 612 -35.35 7.40 10.10
N ASP A 613 -34.77 7.17 11.28
CA ASP A 613 -35.36 7.51 12.58
C ASP A 613 -35.08 8.97 13.00
N CYS A 614 -34.31 9.72 12.21
CA CYS A 614 -33.97 11.12 12.46
C CYS A 614 -35.16 12.05 12.18
N PRO A 615 -35.63 12.84 13.17
CA PRO A 615 -36.67 13.86 12.98
C PRO A 615 -36.26 15.08 12.14
N ALA A 616 -34.95 15.31 11.96
CA ALA A 616 -34.42 16.47 11.23
C ALA A 616 -34.56 16.32 9.71
N THR A 617 -34.36 17.42 8.98
CA THR A 617 -34.18 17.34 7.52
C THR A 617 -32.77 16.83 7.23
N VAL A 618 -32.66 15.65 6.61
CA VAL A 618 -31.38 15.02 6.30
C VAL A 618 -31.11 15.01 4.80
N GLU A 619 -29.96 15.54 4.40
CA GLU A 619 -29.45 15.50 3.03
C GLU A 619 -28.11 14.77 3.01
N VAL A 620 -27.88 13.92 2.00
CA VAL A 620 -26.59 13.26 1.76
C VAL A 620 -26.08 13.71 0.38
N LYS A 621 -24.94 14.40 0.37
CA LYS A 621 -24.24 14.85 -0.84
C LYS A 621 -23.08 13.91 -1.14
N LEU A 622 -23.17 13.21 -2.27
CA LEU A 622 -22.13 12.28 -2.70
C LEU A 622 -20.97 13.03 -3.36
N GLY A 623 -19.77 12.90 -2.78
CA GLY A 623 -18.56 13.54 -3.29
C GLY A 623 -17.51 13.78 -2.22
N ASP A 624 -16.33 14.25 -2.63
CA ASP A 624 -15.34 14.76 -1.67
C ASP A 624 -15.91 16.02 -0.99
N ALA A 625 -15.89 16.03 0.34
CA ALA A 625 -16.54 17.07 1.13
C ALA A 625 -15.94 18.47 0.87
N ARG A 626 -14.61 18.55 0.80
CA ARG A 626 -13.91 19.81 0.54
C ARG A 626 -14.26 20.32 -0.85
N LEU A 627 -14.18 19.48 -1.88
CA LEU A 627 -14.51 19.90 -3.24
C LEU A 627 -15.98 20.30 -3.39
N SER A 628 -16.88 19.57 -2.73
CA SER A 628 -18.32 19.87 -2.74
C SER A 628 -18.60 21.23 -2.11
N MET A 629 -18.04 21.48 -0.91
CA MET A 629 -18.15 22.77 -0.25
C MET A 629 -17.49 23.88 -1.08
N GLU A 630 -16.32 23.67 -1.70
CA GLU A 630 -15.65 24.65 -2.57
C GLU A 630 -16.59 25.14 -3.71
N GLN A 631 -17.33 24.21 -4.32
CA GLN A 631 -18.24 24.49 -5.44
C GLN A 631 -19.51 25.25 -5.03
N GLU A 632 -19.90 25.20 -3.75
CA GLU A 632 -21.07 25.91 -3.27
C GLU A 632 -20.82 27.42 -3.24
N ALA A 633 -21.59 28.16 -4.05
CA ALA A 633 -21.40 29.60 -4.23
C ALA A 633 -21.82 30.43 -3.00
N LEU A 634 -22.78 29.92 -2.21
CA LEU A 634 -23.31 30.59 -1.03
C LEU A 634 -22.91 29.85 0.24
N SER A 635 -22.71 30.63 1.32
CA SER A 635 -22.58 30.07 2.67
C SER A 635 -23.79 29.20 2.99
N GLN A 636 -23.55 28.09 3.69
CA GLN A 636 -24.61 27.23 4.19
C GLN A 636 -24.99 27.56 5.64
N ASP A 637 -24.24 28.48 6.28
CA ASP A 637 -24.41 28.93 7.66
C ASP A 637 -24.58 27.77 8.65
N TYR A 638 -23.62 26.85 8.65
CA TYR A 638 -23.58 25.74 9.60
C TYR A 638 -23.22 26.24 11.01
N ASP A 639 -23.94 25.72 12.00
CA ASP A 639 -23.64 25.85 13.43
C ASP A 639 -22.51 24.91 13.83
N VAL A 640 -22.51 23.70 13.28
CA VAL A 640 -21.47 22.69 13.52
C VAL A 640 -20.98 22.11 12.19
N ILE A 641 -19.66 22.04 12.03
CA ILE A 641 -19.01 21.23 10.99
C ILE A 641 -18.22 20.13 11.68
N ALA A 642 -18.70 18.89 11.60
CA ALA A 642 -18.02 17.71 12.12
C ALA A 642 -17.14 17.09 11.03
N LEU A 643 -15.83 17.04 11.26
CA LEU A 643 -14.85 16.40 10.37
C LEU A 643 -14.52 15.00 10.88
N ASP A 644 -15.08 14.00 10.20
CA ASP A 644 -14.94 12.57 10.52
C ASP A 644 -14.79 11.72 9.24
N ALA A 645 -13.98 12.21 8.30
CA ALA A 645 -13.75 11.55 7.02
C ALA A 645 -12.53 10.64 7.07
N PHE A 646 -12.67 9.50 7.74
CA PHE A 646 -11.62 8.49 7.81
C PHE A 646 -11.58 7.62 6.54
N SER A 647 -10.39 7.49 5.95
CA SER A 647 -10.10 6.47 4.94
C SER A 647 -9.26 5.37 5.59
N GLY A 648 -9.94 4.38 6.18
CA GLY A 648 -9.29 3.43 7.11
C GLY A 648 -9.05 4.11 8.45
N ASP A 649 -7.82 4.13 8.95
CA ASP A 649 -7.50 4.67 10.29
C ASP A 649 -7.10 6.16 10.30
N ALA A 650 -6.94 6.84 9.15
CA ALA A 650 -6.48 8.24 9.11
C ALA A 650 -7.38 9.20 8.32
N ILE A 651 -7.36 10.47 8.75
CA ILE A 651 -7.94 11.60 8.03
C ILE A 651 -7.04 11.98 6.85
N PRO A 652 -7.58 12.08 5.62
CA PRO A 652 -6.83 12.58 4.47
C PRO A 652 -6.24 13.97 4.72
N ALA A 653 -4.94 14.13 4.47
CA ALA A 653 -4.21 15.37 4.73
C ALA A 653 -4.81 16.60 4.04
N HIS A 654 -5.48 16.43 2.89
CA HIS A 654 -6.10 17.53 2.13
C HIS A 654 -7.34 18.12 2.80
N LEU A 655 -7.91 17.45 3.80
CA LEU A 655 -9.00 17.96 4.63
C LEU A 655 -8.47 18.74 5.85
N LEU A 656 -7.16 18.67 6.11
CA LEU A 656 -6.47 19.30 7.24
C LEU A 656 -5.40 20.30 6.75
N THR A 657 -5.71 21.07 5.71
CA THR A 657 -4.86 22.17 5.24
C THR A 657 -5.46 23.53 5.62
N VAL A 658 -4.61 24.56 5.64
CA VAL A 658 -5.07 25.95 5.79
C VAL A 658 -6.16 26.27 4.76
N GLU A 659 -5.99 25.87 3.51
CA GLU A 659 -6.96 26.11 2.44
C GLU A 659 -8.28 25.35 2.66
N ALA A 660 -8.24 24.11 3.14
CA ALA A 660 -9.45 23.37 3.49
C ALA A 660 -10.26 24.07 4.60
N PHE A 661 -9.58 24.58 5.63
CA PHE A 661 -10.24 25.32 6.71
C PHE A 661 -10.78 26.67 6.25
N ALA A 662 -10.18 27.34 5.27
CA ALA A 662 -10.79 28.52 4.64
C ALA A 662 -12.16 28.18 4.02
N VAL A 663 -12.27 27.01 3.37
CA VAL A 663 -13.54 26.54 2.80
C VAL A 663 -14.55 26.28 3.91
N TYR A 664 -14.19 25.52 4.96
CA TYR A 664 -15.10 25.26 6.07
C TYR A 664 -15.59 26.54 6.74
N LEU A 665 -14.68 27.49 6.99
CA LEU A 665 -15.00 28.78 7.60
C LEU A 665 -15.92 29.66 6.75
N ARG A 666 -15.91 29.50 5.42
CA ARG A 666 -16.85 30.18 4.54
C ARG A 666 -18.29 29.72 4.76
N HIS A 667 -18.48 28.46 5.16
CA HIS A 667 -19.79 27.87 5.40
C HIS A 667 -20.18 27.84 6.89
N LEU A 668 -19.28 28.23 7.79
CA LEU A 668 -19.50 28.24 9.24
C LEU A 668 -20.04 29.60 9.70
N LYS A 669 -21.04 29.59 10.59
CA LYS A 669 -21.48 30.81 11.28
C LYS A 669 -20.35 31.41 12.12
N PRO A 670 -20.37 32.73 12.41
CA PRO A 670 -19.39 33.36 13.30
C PRO A 670 -19.31 32.73 14.70
N THR A 671 -20.43 32.21 15.19
CA THR A 671 -20.57 31.52 16.49
C THR A 671 -20.45 30.00 16.40
N GLY A 672 -20.23 29.46 15.20
CA GLY A 672 -20.20 28.03 14.96
C GLY A 672 -18.94 27.34 15.48
N VAL A 673 -18.99 26.00 15.50
CA VAL A 673 -17.92 25.13 15.99
C VAL A 673 -17.51 24.15 14.90
N ILE A 674 -16.20 24.00 14.69
CA ILE A 674 -15.64 22.90 13.90
C ILE A 674 -15.18 21.83 14.88
N ALA A 675 -15.75 20.62 14.79
CA ALA A 675 -15.35 19.47 15.59
C ALA A 675 -14.53 18.52 14.71
N VAL A 676 -13.26 18.27 15.05
CA VAL A 676 -12.35 17.44 14.27
C VAL A 676 -12.04 16.18 15.04
N HIS A 677 -12.42 15.01 14.51
CA HIS A 677 -12.10 13.73 15.13
C HIS A 677 -10.64 13.37 14.85
N THR A 678 -9.75 13.41 15.84
CA THR A 678 -8.30 13.21 15.66
C THR A 678 -7.78 11.86 16.12
N SER A 679 -8.65 10.98 16.63
CA SER A 679 -8.29 9.62 17.05
C SER A 679 -7.53 8.87 15.98
N ASN A 680 -6.25 8.57 16.25
CA ASN A 680 -5.42 7.79 15.35
C ASN A 680 -4.34 7.04 16.15
N ARG A 681 -4.07 5.78 15.75
CA ARG A 681 -3.10 4.93 16.47
C ARG A 681 -1.64 5.28 16.20
N HIS A 682 -1.36 6.05 15.16
CA HIS A 682 -0.03 6.22 14.57
C HIS A 682 0.38 7.67 14.32
N LEU A 683 -0.57 8.60 14.25
CA LEU A 683 -0.37 10.00 13.93
C LEU A 683 -0.96 10.88 15.03
N ASP A 684 -0.19 11.84 15.51
CA ASP A 684 -0.67 12.89 16.39
C ASP A 684 -1.11 14.10 15.56
N LEU A 685 -2.41 14.26 15.36
CA LEU A 685 -2.98 15.33 14.55
C LEU A 685 -3.17 16.65 15.32
N GLN A 686 -3.04 16.64 16.66
CA GLN A 686 -3.26 17.81 17.50
C GLN A 686 -2.39 19.01 17.09
N PRO A 687 -1.06 18.86 16.87
CA PRO A 687 -0.21 19.98 16.48
C PRO A 687 -0.65 20.65 15.18
N ILE A 688 -1.12 19.87 14.20
CA ILE A 688 -1.54 20.39 12.89
C ILE A 688 -2.81 21.22 13.03
N VAL A 689 -3.81 20.69 13.73
CA VAL A 689 -5.08 21.37 13.95
C VAL A 689 -4.88 22.63 14.80
N ALA A 690 -4.01 22.58 15.81
CA ALA A 690 -3.66 23.74 16.63
C ALA A 690 -2.97 24.86 15.82
N LEU A 691 -2.07 24.51 14.91
CA LEU A 691 -1.43 25.48 14.00
C LEU A 691 -2.44 26.14 13.07
N ILE A 692 -3.38 25.37 12.52
CA ILE A 692 -4.46 25.89 11.65
C ILE A 692 -5.40 26.81 12.43
N ALA A 693 -5.77 26.45 13.67
CA ALA A 693 -6.57 27.30 14.54
C ALA A 693 -5.92 28.67 14.74
N ARG A 694 -4.60 28.69 14.97
CA ARG A 694 -3.81 29.94 15.10
C ARG A 694 -3.83 30.78 13.83
N CYS A 695 -3.72 30.18 12.64
CA CYS A 695 -3.80 30.89 11.36
C CYS A 695 -5.12 31.67 11.20
N TYR A 696 -6.23 31.11 11.69
CA TYR A 696 -7.56 31.71 11.57
C TYR A 696 -8.05 32.43 12.83
N ARG A 697 -7.18 32.61 13.83
CA ARG A 697 -7.47 33.23 15.13
C ARG A 697 -8.67 32.56 15.83
N MET A 698 -8.74 31.25 15.78
CA MET A 698 -9.70 30.43 16.52
C MET A 698 -9.04 29.91 17.78
N GLN A 699 -9.83 29.71 18.83
CA GLN A 699 -9.42 28.92 19.98
C GLN A 699 -9.71 27.45 19.71
N ALA A 700 -8.86 26.58 20.24
CA ALA A 700 -8.96 25.14 20.08
C ALA A 700 -8.82 24.46 21.46
N VAL A 701 -9.71 23.51 21.74
CA VAL A 701 -9.68 22.68 22.95
C VAL A 701 -9.82 21.21 22.56
N GLY A 702 -9.21 20.32 23.32
CA GLY A 702 -9.31 18.87 23.11
C GLY A 702 -10.39 18.26 24.00
N VAL A 703 -11.09 17.23 23.51
CA VAL A 703 -12.11 16.46 24.23
C VAL A 703 -11.85 14.96 24.02
N ASN A 704 -11.81 14.21 25.12
CA ASN A 704 -11.39 12.81 25.17
C ASN A 704 -12.52 12.05 25.84
N VAL A 705 -12.99 11.02 25.15
CA VAL A 705 -13.81 9.99 25.78
C VAL A 705 -12.84 8.89 26.16
N VAL A 706 -12.66 8.67 27.45
CA VAL A 706 -11.93 7.49 27.97
C VAL A 706 -12.98 6.40 28.11
N ASP A 707 -12.74 5.23 27.48
CA ASP A 707 -13.65 4.07 27.40
C ASP A 707 -14.68 4.05 28.54
N ALA A 708 -15.90 4.52 28.25
CA ALA A 708 -17.00 4.35 29.16
C ALA A 708 -17.39 2.86 29.15
N GLU A 709 -17.71 2.31 30.32
CA GLU A 709 -18.06 0.89 30.51
C GLU A 709 -19.33 0.43 29.73
N GLY A 710 -19.87 1.27 28.83
CA GLY A 710 -21.05 1.05 28.02
C GLY A 710 -20.80 0.19 26.77
N VAL A 711 -21.79 -0.65 26.43
CA VAL A 711 -21.77 -1.43 25.18
C VAL A 711 -21.77 -0.49 23.99
N GLY A 712 -20.63 -0.42 23.31
CA GLY A 712 -20.48 0.30 22.05
C GLY A 712 -19.73 1.61 22.15
N ASP A 713 -19.26 2.03 23.33
CA ASP A 713 -18.42 3.21 23.47
C ASP A 713 -16.99 2.89 23.00
N SER A 714 -16.29 3.88 22.45
CA SER A 714 -14.91 3.71 22.00
C SER A 714 -14.12 4.95 22.35
N ALA A 715 -12.93 4.75 22.92
CA ALA A 715 -12.02 5.84 23.19
C ALA A 715 -11.83 6.72 21.95
N SER A 716 -11.95 8.03 22.12
CA SER A 716 -11.86 8.99 21.03
C SER A 716 -11.34 10.34 21.48
N GLU A 717 -10.53 10.95 20.63
CA GLU A 717 -10.04 12.31 20.76
C GLU A 717 -10.68 13.20 19.68
N TRP A 718 -11.26 14.31 20.11
CA TRP A 718 -11.84 15.33 19.26
C TRP A 718 -11.25 16.69 19.60
N LEU A 719 -11.05 17.54 18.59
CA LEU A 719 -10.63 18.92 18.75
C LEU A 719 -11.76 19.86 18.36
N LEU A 720 -12.13 20.77 19.25
CA LEU A 720 -13.17 21.76 19.02
C LEU A 720 -12.54 23.12 18.73
N LEU A 721 -12.83 23.68 17.56
CA LEU A 721 -12.34 24.98 17.13
C LEU A 721 -13.50 25.95 17.02
N THR A 722 -13.40 27.10 17.68
CA THR A 722 -14.43 28.15 17.58
C THR A 722 -13.87 29.55 17.87
N ARG A 723 -14.64 30.57 17.48
CA ARG A 723 -14.48 31.96 17.95
C ARG A 723 -15.47 32.32 19.06
N ASN A 724 -16.41 31.42 19.36
CA ASN A 724 -17.47 31.63 20.34
C ASN A 724 -16.94 31.42 21.77
N GLN A 725 -16.66 32.54 22.45
CA GLN A 725 -16.21 32.50 23.85
C GLN A 725 -17.28 31.97 24.80
N GLU A 726 -18.56 32.22 24.52
CA GLU A 726 -19.67 31.76 25.35
C GLU A 726 -19.80 30.23 25.32
N PHE A 727 -19.64 29.63 24.14
CA PHE A 727 -19.59 28.18 23.99
C PHE A 727 -18.43 27.58 24.82
N LEU A 728 -17.23 28.16 24.73
CA LEU A 728 -16.06 27.66 25.46
C LEU A 728 -16.16 27.83 26.98
N GLN A 729 -16.98 28.76 27.46
CA GLN A 729 -17.24 28.98 28.89
C GLN A 729 -18.42 28.17 29.42
N THR A 730 -19.10 27.38 28.57
CA THR A 730 -20.19 26.51 29.01
C THR A 730 -19.63 25.43 29.96
N PRO A 731 -20.24 25.19 31.14
CA PRO A 731 -19.68 24.28 32.14
C PRO A 731 -19.32 22.89 31.60
N ALA A 732 -20.21 22.31 30.79
CA ALA A 732 -19.98 21.00 30.16
C ALA A 732 -18.76 20.98 29.22
N VAL A 733 -18.45 22.09 28.55
CA VAL A 733 -17.28 22.22 27.67
C VAL A 733 -16.02 22.44 28.48
N VAL A 734 -16.07 23.28 29.52
CA VAL A 734 -14.92 23.52 30.42
C VAL A 734 -14.52 22.24 31.15
N ASP A 735 -15.48 21.52 31.72
CA ASP A 735 -15.23 20.30 32.48
C ASP A 735 -14.83 19.12 31.58
N GLY A 736 -15.33 19.11 30.34
CA GLY A 736 -15.10 18.03 29.37
C GLY A 736 -13.91 18.23 28.44
N SER A 737 -13.16 19.34 28.54
CA SER A 737 -12.07 19.66 27.62
C SER A 737 -10.75 20.02 28.30
N TRP A 738 -9.64 19.93 27.55
CA TRP A 738 -8.33 20.44 27.96
C TRP A 738 -7.77 21.44 26.93
N PRO A 739 -6.92 22.39 27.37
CA PRO A 739 -6.18 23.24 26.44
C PRO A 739 -5.15 22.42 25.65
N LEU A 740 -5.00 22.71 24.35
CA LEU A 740 -4.00 22.03 23.52
C LEU A 740 -2.58 22.44 23.90
N ASP A 741 -1.67 21.47 23.79
CA ASP A 741 -0.25 21.73 23.95
C ASP A 741 0.27 22.67 22.86
N PRO A 742 1.26 23.54 23.17
CA PRO A 742 1.91 24.33 22.13
C PRO A 742 2.59 23.38 21.13
N PRO A 743 2.31 23.51 19.82
CA PRO A 743 2.90 22.66 18.80
C PRO A 743 4.42 22.83 18.76
N ASP A 744 5.15 21.72 18.58
CA ASP A 744 6.60 21.69 18.41
C ASP A 744 7.00 22.62 17.24
N PRO A 745 7.96 23.56 17.43
CA PRO A 745 8.40 24.47 16.37
C PRO A 745 8.91 23.79 15.09
N ALA A 746 9.33 22.51 15.19
CA ALA A 746 9.73 21.72 14.02
C ALA A 746 8.54 21.29 13.14
N ILE A 747 7.32 21.29 13.68
CA ILE A 747 6.10 20.92 12.96
C ILE A 747 5.60 22.13 12.18
N HIS A 748 5.49 21.97 10.87
CA HIS A 748 5.02 23.02 9.97
C HIS A 748 3.53 22.86 9.70
N VAL A 749 2.82 23.98 9.58
CA VAL A 749 1.40 23.98 9.21
C VAL A 749 1.22 23.36 7.82
N TRP A 750 0.18 22.54 7.66
CA TRP A 750 -0.12 21.93 6.37
C TRP A 750 -0.85 22.88 5.44
N THR A 751 -0.42 22.90 4.19
CA THR A 751 -1.01 23.63 3.08
C THR A 751 -1.23 22.67 1.91
N ASP A 752 -1.97 23.09 0.90
CA ASP A 752 -2.12 22.31 -0.33
C ASP A 752 -0.79 22.02 -1.05
N GLN A 753 0.24 22.85 -0.81
CA GLN A 753 1.57 22.69 -1.41
C GLN A 753 2.56 21.94 -0.51
N TYR A 754 2.25 21.79 0.78
CA TYR A 754 3.13 21.19 1.76
C TYR A 754 2.36 20.44 2.85
N SER A 755 2.64 19.15 2.99
CA SER A 755 2.20 18.33 4.11
C SER A 755 3.28 17.31 4.42
N ASN A 756 3.51 16.99 5.69
CA ASN A 756 4.54 16.02 6.06
C ASN A 756 4.07 15.16 7.23
N LEU A 757 3.70 13.93 6.92
CA LEU A 757 3.19 12.97 7.89
C LEU A 757 4.28 12.45 8.83
N PHE A 758 5.56 12.49 8.43
CA PHE A 758 6.67 12.04 9.27
C PHE A 758 6.84 12.91 10.52
N GLN A 759 6.51 14.20 10.42
CA GLN A 759 6.65 15.14 11.54
C GLN A 759 5.73 14.80 12.71
N ILE A 760 4.62 14.12 12.43
CA ILE A 760 3.53 13.84 13.38
C ILE A 760 3.37 12.35 13.70
N LEU A 761 4.34 11.49 13.33
CA LEU A 761 4.31 10.08 13.72
C LEU A 761 4.45 9.96 15.24
N THR A 762 3.52 9.28 15.92
CA THR A 762 3.59 9.03 17.38
C THR A 762 4.83 8.21 17.76
N ALA A 763 5.30 7.35 16.84
CA ALA A 763 6.55 6.63 16.99
C ALA A 763 7.78 7.55 17.07
N ARG A 764 7.73 8.78 16.52
CA ARG A 764 8.81 9.76 16.59
C ARG A 764 9.08 10.18 18.03
N GLU A 765 8.05 10.38 18.84
CA GLU A 765 8.21 10.67 20.27
C GLU A 765 8.77 9.48 21.02
N LYS A 766 8.26 8.26 20.75
CA LYS A 766 8.83 7.04 21.32
C LYS A 766 10.31 6.88 20.94
N TRP A 767 10.68 7.15 19.70
CA TRP A 767 12.07 7.10 19.22
C TRP A 767 12.92 8.21 19.82
N ARG A 768 12.43 9.45 19.91
CA ARG A 768 13.13 10.57 20.55
C ARG A 768 13.36 10.30 22.03
N ASN A 769 12.36 9.78 22.73
CA ASN A 769 12.46 9.39 24.13
C ASN A 769 13.41 8.21 24.29
N THR A 770 13.27 7.14 23.49
CA THR A 770 14.20 5.98 23.52
C THR A 770 15.63 6.39 23.21
N TRP A 771 15.83 7.27 22.23
CA TRP A 771 17.13 7.80 21.85
C TRP A 771 17.71 8.72 22.91
N ALA A 772 16.89 9.54 23.58
CA ALA A 772 17.29 10.35 24.73
C ALA A 772 17.69 9.46 25.92
N THR A 773 16.89 8.44 26.24
CA THR A 773 17.20 7.43 27.27
C THR A 773 18.48 6.67 26.91
N TRP A 774 18.67 6.31 25.63
CA TRP A 774 19.89 5.65 25.15
C TRP A 774 21.10 6.58 25.27
N ARG A 775 21.02 7.83 24.81
CA ARG A 775 22.07 8.85 24.96
C ARG A 775 22.43 9.07 26.43
N GLN A 776 21.43 9.16 27.31
CA GLN A 776 21.62 9.28 28.75
C GLN A 776 22.32 8.04 29.33
N LYS A 777 21.91 6.85 28.90
CA LYS A 777 22.52 5.56 29.30
C LYS A 777 23.97 5.42 28.82
N TRP A 778 24.35 6.07 27.72
CA TRP A 778 25.70 6.03 27.15
C TRP A 778 26.51 7.32 27.37
N GLY A 779 26.04 8.25 28.21
CA GLY A 779 26.78 9.46 28.60
C GLY A 779 27.07 10.45 27.46
N ILE A 780 26.27 10.43 26.38
CA ILE A 780 26.45 11.35 25.25
C ILE A 780 25.81 12.69 25.62
N ALA A 781 26.63 13.69 25.96
CA ALA A 781 26.18 15.02 26.37
C ALA A 781 25.41 15.75 25.25
N GLN A 782 24.37 16.50 25.62
CA GLN A 782 23.67 17.43 24.73
C GLN A 782 24.63 18.57 24.36
N SER A 783 24.85 18.84 23.07
CA SER A 783 25.36 20.16 22.70
C SER A 783 24.21 21.15 22.79
N PRO A 784 24.41 22.35 23.34
CA PRO A 784 23.36 23.36 23.40
C PRO A 784 23.12 23.89 21.98
N GLY A 785 22.10 23.38 21.30
CA GLY A 785 21.71 23.83 19.96
C GLY A 785 20.90 22.86 19.07
N ASP A 786 20.61 21.63 19.52
CA ASP A 786 19.78 20.66 18.76
C ASP A 786 18.30 20.71 19.15
#